data_AF-A0A1Q6T0M2-F1
#
_entry.id   AF-A0A1Q6T0M2-F1
#
_cell.length_a   1.000
_cell.length_b   1.000
_cell.length_c   1.000
_cell.angle_alpha   90.00
_cell.angle_beta   90.00
_cell.angle_gamma   90.00
#
_symmetry.space_group_name_H-M   'P 1'
#
loop_
_entity.id
_entity.type
_entity.pdbx_description
1 polymer ?
#
loop_
_entity_poly.entity_id
_entity_poly.type
_entity_poly.pdbx_seq_one_letter_code
_entity_poly.pdbx_strand_id
1 'polypeptide(L)'
;MHRGRLTSVLLRSAALFWTGVLMLQTAEAADIGLKISAEKNWLSWGDYILGQDMKSGLERLGYSVQPAYMDNFYPSGAEKSPVDIYMHGFVPFNPPVNPGKINVLYLYYPLETANMDKFKNLKHTAEPDWMSLQTELWDFQLAAVASPGYQKKLEKFGIKTVFVPQFTDPQKFFYEYDKNAAYDILFVGRPGYERISALWAMENGFDVALFGEGWEGKAPAEMVKGTYIDNKELHKYYASAKIVLNDTRADMKQAGFISNRVFDVTASGGFLISDYMPEIKEFYGDSIPMFNSKEELKQLLEHYLAHPEERKEKARQAQEITLRHFTNEAAAKTIMDAVQELRENTEEESTTKAGSVQIGESKTNGTATEAGGISDGENSIADEDGNFGSKNGLDYNKLAIKSPWETTARNIGEYWLELDLEDGLRQSGFEVRNYYFNRQFYPDDFYDNAGNLLYMQFKYNQTDFEDERKNRIMYLYFPTEIPDTAKFKNTKDVFQYNTDASLNDELQYFDLIATPAKALLPELRKKGHKAVFVPQFTNPEKFRPEPDTALQSELLFVGSPWYERVSVTYAVEYGYDIAVYGLNWRGKIPDRFIRGDYVDNNMLNKYYASAKIVLSDHPDDLAAMGLVINRLYDASAAGAFIISEYSPYIEEIFGDSIPMYKDKKEFKILVDYYLAHPEKRREKALRARGITLHGYTNKAVGKQLKQLFDNIGRSKR
;
A
#
# COMPACT_ATOMS: atom_id res chain seq x y z
N MET A 1 -20.30 54.80 26.60
CA MET A 1 -19.28 53.73 26.51
C MET A 1 -19.93 52.47 25.94
N HIS A 2 -19.83 52.18 24.63
CA HIS A 2 -20.03 50.84 24.00
C HIS A 2 -20.09 50.95 22.46
N ARG A 3 -19.08 51.57 21.83
CA ARG A 3 -18.86 51.47 20.37
C ARG A 3 -17.40 51.22 19.97
N GLY A 4 -16.48 51.05 20.93
CA GLY A 4 -15.04 50.92 20.68
C GLY A 4 -14.45 49.51 20.76
N ARG A 5 -15.24 48.45 21.02
CA ARG A 5 -14.71 47.08 21.19
C ARG A 5 -14.96 46.14 20.01
N LEU A 6 -16.04 46.30 19.23
CA LEU A 6 -16.32 45.40 18.10
C LEU A 6 -15.44 45.67 16.86
N THR A 7 -15.04 46.91 16.61
CA THR A 7 -14.17 47.24 15.46
C THR A 7 -12.73 46.74 15.64
N SER A 8 -12.22 46.62 16.87
CA SER A 8 -10.84 46.13 17.10
C SER A 8 -10.69 44.61 16.95
N VAL A 9 -11.77 43.84 17.12
CA VAL A 9 -11.76 42.38 16.98
C VAL A 9 -11.87 41.98 15.51
N LEU A 10 -12.74 42.66 14.74
CA LEU A 10 -12.89 42.42 13.30
C LEU A 10 -11.65 42.83 12.49
N LEU A 11 -10.96 43.91 12.87
CA LEU A 11 -9.71 44.33 12.22
C LEU A 11 -8.52 43.41 12.55
N ARG A 12 -8.48 42.81 13.76
CA ARG A 12 -7.45 41.81 14.12
C ARG A 12 -7.69 40.47 13.44
N SER A 13 -8.94 40.03 13.29
CA SER A 13 -9.28 38.80 12.57
C SER A 13 -9.06 38.91 11.06
N ALA A 14 -9.31 40.08 10.46
CA ALA A 14 -9.02 40.32 9.04
C ALA A 14 -7.51 40.40 8.76
N ALA A 15 -6.73 40.98 9.68
CA ALA A 15 -5.26 40.99 9.58
C ALA A 15 -4.66 39.58 9.71
N LEU A 16 -5.19 38.74 10.62
CA LEU A 16 -4.79 37.33 10.76
C LEU A 16 -5.17 36.48 9.54
N PHE A 17 -6.34 36.73 8.93
CA PHE A 17 -6.76 36.07 7.69
C PHE A 17 -5.89 36.49 6.50
N TRP A 18 -5.55 37.77 6.36
CA TRP A 18 -4.66 38.24 5.30
C TRP A 18 -3.22 37.76 5.48
N THR A 19 -2.69 37.69 6.71
CA THR A 19 -1.37 37.08 6.96
C THR A 19 -1.36 35.57 6.74
N GLY A 20 -2.46 34.87 7.05
CA GLY A 20 -2.60 33.43 6.80
C GLY A 20 -2.71 33.08 5.32
N VAL A 21 -3.48 33.87 4.54
CA VAL A 21 -3.65 33.67 3.09
C VAL A 21 -2.39 34.09 2.31
N LEU A 22 -1.65 35.13 2.74
CA LEU A 22 -0.34 35.45 2.16
C LEU A 22 0.75 34.41 2.51
N MET A 23 0.72 33.83 3.73
CA MET A 23 1.66 32.75 4.10
C MET A 23 1.38 31.44 3.36
N LEU A 24 0.12 31.15 3.01
CA LEU A 24 -0.25 30.00 2.18
C LEU A 24 0.18 30.14 0.72
N GLN A 25 0.48 31.36 0.24
CA GLN A 25 0.89 31.63 -1.15
C GLN A 25 2.41 31.71 -1.37
N THR A 26 3.27 31.48 -0.36
CA THR A 26 4.74 31.54 -0.53
C THR A 26 5.53 30.57 0.35
N ALA A 27 5.01 29.38 0.66
CA ALA A 27 5.87 28.35 1.25
C ALA A 27 6.88 27.86 0.19
N GLU A 28 8.15 28.26 0.33
CA GLU A 28 9.26 27.69 -0.43
C GLU A 28 9.30 26.17 -0.21
N ALA A 29 9.59 25.42 -1.28
CA ALA A 29 9.69 23.97 -1.20
C ALA A 29 10.86 23.59 -0.29
N ALA A 30 10.64 22.67 0.64
CA ALA A 30 11.74 22.09 1.41
C ALA A 30 12.54 21.15 0.50
N ASP A 31 13.82 20.94 0.82
CA ASP A 31 14.66 19.97 0.12
C ASP A 31 14.13 18.55 0.33
N ILE A 32 13.58 18.28 1.52
CA ILE A 32 13.14 16.95 1.95
C ILE A 32 11.79 17.00 2.66
N GLY A 33 10.85 16.19 2.19
CA GLY A 33 9.67 15.80 2.95
C GLY A 33 9.98 14.59 3.83
N LEU A 34 9.87 14.72 5.16
CA LEU A 34 10.15 13.62 6.07
C LEU A 34 8.86 13.06 6.67
N LYS A 35 8.51 11.83 6.31
CA LYS A 35 7.34 11.11 6.83
C LYS A 35 7.70 10.30 8.05
N ILE A 36 7.05 10.60 9.17
CA ILE A 36 7.28 9.96 10.46
C ILE A 36 6.05 9.12 10.82
N SER A 37 6.22 7.81 11.04
CA SER A 37 5.18 6.86 11.51
C SER A 37 4.74 7.09 12.97
N ALA A 38 4.45 8.33 13.35
CA ALA A 38 3.95 8.67 14.69
C ALA A 38 3.13 9.95 14.67
N GLU A 39 2.24 10.10 15.65
CA GLU A 39 1.51 11.36 15.89
C GLU A 39 2.48 12.48 16.31
N LYS A 40 2.16 13.71 15.91
CA LYS A 40 2.95 14.89 16.28
C LYS A 40 2.94 15.07 17.81
N ASN A 41 4.11 15.37 18.38
CA ASN A 41 4.33 15.54 19.82
C ASN A 41 4.15 14.26 20.67
N TRP A 42 4.21 13.06 20.10
CA TRP A 42 4.17 11.81 20.87
C TRP A 42 5.54 11.50 21.52
N LEU A 43 5.93 12.33 22.50
CA LEU A 43 7.28 12.33 23.11
C LEU A 43 7.69 11.02 23.81
N SER A 44 6.71 10.18 24.16
CA SER A 44 6.94 8.86 24.78
C SER A 44 7.06 7.72 23.75
N TRP A 45 6.93 8.01 22.46
CA TRP A 45 6.94 7.01 21.39
C TRP A 45 8.25 7.03 20.59
N GLY A 46 8.89 5.87 20.46
CA GLY A 46 10.21 5.74 19.84
C GLY A 46 10.27 6.22 18.38
N ASP A 47 9.27 5.88 17.56
CA ASP A 47 9.22 6.28 16.15
C ASP A 47 9.22 7.80 15.97
N TYR A 48 8.51 8.51 16.85
CA TYR A 48 8.47 9.97 16.85
C TYR A 48 9.87 10.54 17.10
N ILE A 49 10.55 10.02 18.12
CA ILE A 49 11.88 10.50 18.53
C ILE A 49 12.91 10.23 17.45
N LEU A 50 12.95 9.00 16.92
CA LEU A 50 13.88 8.63 15.85
C LEU A 50 13.65 9.48 14.58
N GLY A 51 12.40 9.79 14.25
CA GLY A 51 12.07 10.71 13.17
C GLY A 51 12.53 12.16 13.41
N GLN A 52 12.45 12.65 14.66
CA GLN A 52 13.03 13.96 15.00
C GLN A 52 14.57 13.96 14.92
N ASP A 53 15.19 12.84 15.26
CA ASP A 53 16.64 12.69 15.18
C ASP A 53 17.11 12.65 13.73
N MET A 54 16.38 11.94 12.83
CA MET A 54 16.61 11.97 11.38
C MET A 54 16.49 13.39 10.83
N LYS A 55 15.42 14.11 11.18
CA LYS A 55 15.23 15.52 10.79
C LYS A 55 16.45 16.36 11.17
N SER A 56 16.88 16.25 12.42
CA SER A 56 18.02 17.03 12.93
C SER A 56 19.32 16.66 12.24
N GLY A 57 19.53 15.39 11.89
CA GLY A 57 20.70 14.93 11.13
C GLY A 57 20.74 15.52 9.71
N LEU A 58 19.60 15.50 9.01
CA LEU A 58 19.47 16.10 7.67
C LEU A 58 19.67 17.62 7.70
N GLU A 59 19.13 18.32 8.70
CA GLU A 59 19.31 19.77 8.85
C GLU A 59 20.78 20.16 9.12
N ARG A 60 21.54 19.33 9.84
CA ARG A 60 22.99 19.56 10.04
C ARG A 60 23.80 19.42 8.76
N LEU A 61 23.35 18.60 7.82
CA LEU A 61 23.93 18.50 6.48
C LEU A 61 23.54 19.69 5.58
N GLY A 62 22.70 20.61 6.07
CA GLY A 62 22.30 21.82 5.35
C GLY A 62 20.98 21.70 4.57
N TYR A 63 20.25 20.59 4.70
CA TYR A 63 18.95 20.42 4.04
C TYR A 63 17.83 21.09 4.83
N SER A 64 16.93 21.77 4.13
CA SER A 64 15.64 22.17 4.69
C SER A 64 14.70 20.95 4.74
N VAL A 65 14.16 20.66 5.93
CA VAL A 65 13.35 19.44 6.15
C VAL A 65 11.98 19.81 6.68
N GLN A 66 10.94 19.34 6.00
CA GLN A 66 9.57 19.51 6.42
C GLN A 66 8.99 18.18 6.89
N PRO A 67 8.84 17.96 8.22
CA PRO A 67 8.26 16.74 8.73
C PRO A 67 6.74 16.72 8.51
N ALA A 68 6.22 15.53 8.27
CA ALA A 68 4.80 15.22 8.28
C ALA A 68 4.56 13.94 9.07
N TYR A 69 3.53 13.99 9.91
CA TYR A 69 3.23 13.00 10.94
C TYR A 69 2.02 12.15 10.53
N MET A 70 1.72 11.13 11.35
CA MET A 70 0.63 10.17 11.11
C MET A 70 -0.77 10.82 10.98
N ASP A 71 -0.97 12.01 11.54
CA ASP A 71 -2.19 12.81 11.40
C ASP A 71 -2.36 13.46 10.01
N ASN A 72 -1.44 13.14 9.08
CA ASN A 72 -1.54 13.37 7.63
C ASN A 72 -1.74 14.82 7.17
N PHE A 73 -1.36 15.81 7.98
CA PHE A 73 -0.99 17.10 7.41
C PHE A 73 0.30 16.93 6.61
N TYR A 74 0.21 16.81 5.28
CA TYR A 74 1.33 16.98 4.35
C TYR A 74 1.47 18.49 4.11
N PRO A 75 2.38 19.20 4.79
CA PRO A 75 2.47 20.65 4.64
C PRO A 75 2.88 20.97 3.20
N SER A 76 2.38 22.06 2.62
CA SER A 76 2.66 22.44 1.22
C SER A 76 4.15 22.49 0.87
N GLY A 77 5.01 22.84 1.84
CA GLY A 77 6.47 22.82 1.68
C GLY A 77 7.06 21.41 1.48
N ALA A 78 6.47 20.38 2.09
CA ALA A 78 6.86 18.99 1.86
C ALA A 78 6.23 18.45 0.57
N GLU A 79 5.03 18.88 0.18
CA GLU A 79 4.40 18.40 -1.06
C GLU A 79 5.26 18.71 -2.29
N LYS A 80 5.96 19.85 -2.28
CA LYS A 80 6.82 20.33 -3.37
C LYS A 80 8.28 19.87 -3.28
N SER A 81 8.66 19.09 -2.26
CA SER A 81 10.04 18.58 -2.13
C SER A 81 10.42 17.67 -3.31
N PRO A 82 11.69 17.66 -3.73
CA PRO A 82 12.18 16.71 -4.74
C PRO A 82 12.48 15.32 -4.17
N VAL A 83 12.61 15.18 -2.84
CA VAL A 83 12.90 13.93 -2.14
C VAL A 83 11.94 13.76 -0.98
N ASP A 84 11.37 12.57 -0.84
CA ASP A 84 10.59 12.18 0.33
C ASP A 84 11.23 10.99 1.02
N ILE A 85 11.44 11.08 2.35
CA ILE A 85 11.98 10.00 3.18
C ILE A 85 10.87 9.49 4.09
N TYR A 86 10.60 8.19 4.03
CA TYR A 86 9.54 7.51 4.76
C TYR A 86 10.13 6.66 5.89
N MET A 87 9.94 7.10 7.13
CA MET A 87 10.41 6.44 8.34
C MET A 87 9.50 5.25 8.73
N HIS A 88 9.76 4.04 8.24
CA HIS A 88 8.89 2.88 8.48
C HIS A 88 8.96 2.35 9.92
N GLY A 89 8.01 2.82 10.74
CA GLY A 89 7.81 2.43 12.14
C GLY A 89 6.73 1.38 12.37
N PHE A 90 6.09 1.43 13.53
CA PHE A 90 4.99 0.53 13.89
C PHE A 90 3.66 0.83 13.17
N VAL A 91 3.55 2.01 12.56
CA VAL A 91 2.34 2.47 11.87
C VAL A 91 2.56 2.42 10.36
N PRO A 92 1.64 1.80 9.59
CA PRO A 92 1.73 1.74 8.13
C PRO A 92 1.63 3.14 7.50
N PHE A 93 2.15 3.26 6.28
CA PHE A 93 2.14 4.49 5.50
C PHE A 93 1.11 4.48 4.37
N ASN A 94 0.72 5.68 3.93
CA ASN A 94 0.13 5.83 2.61
C ASN A 94 1.26 5.75 1.56
N PRO A 95 1.04 5.08 0.41
CA PRO A 95 2.02 5.03 -0.66
C PRO A 95 2.34 6.44 -1.21
N PRO A 96 3.52 6.62 -1.84
CA PRO A 96 3.90 7.91 -2.42
C PRO A 96 2.85 8.44 -3.40
N VAL A 97 2.41 9.68 -3.18
CA VAL A 97 1.34 10.31 -4.00
C VAL A 97 1.91 10.90 -5.30
N ASN A 98 3.23 11.11 -5.38
CA ASN A 98 3.88 11.74 -6.52
C ASN A 98 5.05 10.89 -7.05
N PRO A 99 4.83 10.11 -8.13
CA PRO A 99 5.87 9.26 -8.71
C PRO A 99 7.01 10.04 -9.40
N GLY A 100 6.91 11.37 -9.51
CA GLY A 100 7.97 12.22 -10.05
C GLY A 100 9.07 12.58 -9.03
N LYS A 101 8.92 12.20 -7.75
CA LYS A 101 9.92 12.42 -6.70
C LYS A 101 10.83 11.21 -6.51
N ILE A 102 12.00 11.42 -5.90
CA ILE A 102 12.76 10.31 -5.33
C ILE A 102 12.17 9.98 -3.97
N ASN A 103 11.48 8.84 -3.88
CA ASN A 103 10.92 8.32 -2.65
C ASN A 103 11.88 7.31 -2.04
N VAL A 104 12.29 7.56 -0.80
CA VAL A 104 13.16 6.70 0.00
C VAL A 104 12.35 6.07 1.12
N LEU A 105 12.34 4.75 1.23
CA LEU A 105 11.82 4.05 2.40
C LEU A 105 12.96 3.76 3.38
N TYR A 106 12.88 4.25 4.60
CA TYR A 106 13.81 3.90 5.67
C TYR A 106 13.20 2.83 6.58
N LEU A 107 13.66 1.59 6.38
CA LEU A 107 13.30 0.41 7.17
C LEU A 107 14.21 0.30 8.39
N TYR A 108 13.73 0.81 9.52
CA TYR A 108 14.41 0.63 10.81
C TYR A 108 13.77 -0.46 11.68
N TYR A 109 12.70 -1.09 11.22
CA TYR A 109 12.14 -2.35 11.73
C TYR A 109 11.94 -3.33 10.57
N PRO A 110 11.85 -4.64 10.84
CA PRO A 110 11.34 -5.59 9.84
C PRO A 110 9.93 -5.16 9.41
N LEU A 111 9.62 -5.33 8.13
CA LEU A 111 8.31 -4.97 7.58
C LEU A 111 7.17 -5.74 8.26
N GLU A 112 7.46 -6.97 8.69
CA GLU A 112 6.57 -7.87 9.42
C GLU A 112 6.14 -7.31 10.80
N THR A 113 6.85 -6.31 11.33
CA THR A 113 6.57 -5.67 12.62
C THR A 113 5.32 -4.80 12.60
N ALA A 114 4.91 -4.26 11.44
CA ALA A 114 3.77 -3.36 11.30
C ALA A 114 2.41 -4.10 11.38
N ASN A 115 2.14 -4.83 12.47
CA ASN A 115 0.80 -5.34 12.79
C ASN A 115 0.61 -5.94 14.20
N MET A 116 1.52 -5.71 15.15
CA MET A 116 1.42 -6.39 16.44
C MET A 116 0.71 -5.54 17.50
N ASP A 117 -0.57 -5.87 17.74
CA ASP A 117 -1.36 -5.69 18.98
C ASP A 117 -2.51 -4.66 19.04
N LYS A 118 -2.75 -3.79 18.04
CA LYS A 118 -4.03 -3.03 17.98
C LYS A 118 -5.23 -3.85 17.45
N PHE A 119 -5.03 -5.12 17.06
CA PHE A 119 -6.07 -6.05 16.62
C PHE A 119 -5.99 -7.41 17.34
N LYS A 120 -6.36 -7.47 18.62
CA LYS A 120 -6.43 -8.72 19.42
C LYS A 120 -7.42 -9.79 18.90
N ASN A 121 -8.09 -9.59 17.77
CA ASN A 121 -9.11 -10.50 17.24
C ASN A 121 -8.66 -11.35 16.04
N LEU A 122 -7.41 -11.29 15.59
CA LEU A 122 -6.90 -12.19 14.54
C LEU A 122 -5.92 -13.18 15.15
N LYS A 123 -6.45 -14.26 15.74
CA LYS A 123 -5.66 -15.37 16.30
C LYS A 123 -5.23 -16.43 15.28
N HIS A 124 -5.46 -16.24 13.97
CA HIS A 124 -5.14 -17.26 12.96
C HIS A 124 -4.70 -16.68 11.61
N THR A 125 -3.54 -16.02 11.55
CA THR A 125 -2.79 -15.94 10.30
C THR A 125 -1.39 -16.46 10.54
N ALA A 126 -1.14 -17.66 10.00
CA ALA A 126 0.21 -18.18 9.84
C ALA A 126 0.87 -17.37 8.72
N GLU A 127 2.02 -16.81 9.05
CA GLU A 127 2.90 -15.98 8.21
C GLU A 127 2.35 -14.59 7.82
N PRO A 128 3.10 -13.51 8.08
CA PRO A 128 2.77 -12.18 7.55
C PRO A 128 2.77 -12.23 6.02
N ASP A 129 1.75 -11.62 5.40
CA ASP A 129 1.59 -11.54 3.95
C ASP A 129 2.75 -10.72 3.35
N TRP A 130 3.83 -11.41 3.02
CA TRP A 130 5.07 -10.86 2.44
C TRP A 130 4.85 -10.05 1.16
N MET A 131 3.68 -10.19 0.54
CA MET A 131 3.39 -9.71 -0.81
C MET A 131 2.72 -8.33 -0.82
N SER A 132 1.97 -7.97 0.23
CA SER A 132 1.52 -6.58 0.44
C SER A 132 2.71 -5.65 0.71
N LEU A 133 3.71 -6.15 1.43
CA LEU A 133 4.96 -5.47 1.73
C LEU A 133 5.89 -5.34 0.51
N GLN A 134 5.89 -6.32 -0.42
CA GLN A 134 6.60 -6.20 -1.70
C GLN A 134 6.02 -5.12 -2.62
N THR A 135 4.69 -4.96 -2.67
CA THR A 135 4.05 -3.90 -3.47
C THR A 135 4.34 -2.50 -2.95
N GLU A 136 4.48 -2.31 -1.63
CA GLU A 136 4.87 -1.02 -1.05
C GLU A 136 6.30 -0.64 -1.46
N LEU A 137 7.24 -1.59 -1.50
CA LEU A 137 8.64 -1.32 -1.82
C LEU A 137 8.89 -0.87 -3.26
N TRP A 138 8.03 -1.25 -4.21
CA TRP A 138 8.20 -0.93 -5.63
C TRP A 138 7.88 0.53 -5.98
N ASP A 139 7.11 1.22 -5.14
CA ASP A 139 6.84 2.65 -5.31
C ASP A 139 8.02 3.52 -4.82
N PHE A 140 9.01 2.91 -4.14
CA PHE A 140 10.23 3.59 -3.69
C PHE A 140 11.40 3.37 -4.64
N GLN A 141 12.15 4.44 -4.91
CA GLN A 141 13.35 4.39 -5.74
C GLN A 141 14.56 3.88 -4.94
N LEU A 142 14.48 3.93 -3.60
CA LEU A 142 15.52 3.46 -2.68
C LEU A 142 14.90 2.93 -1.38
N ALA A 143 15.39 1.79 -0.91
CA ALA A 143 15.16 1.33 0.47
C ALA A 143 16.45 1.44 1.30
N ALA A 144 16.46 2.32 2.30
CA ALA A 144 17.48 2.36 3.34
C ALA A 144 17.12 1.35 4.45
N VAL A 145 18.00 0.40 4.75
CA VAL A 145 17.67 -0.77 5.58
C VAL A 145 18.61 -0.91 6.77
N ALA A 146 18.07 -1.02 7.98
CA ALA A 146 18.84 -1.09 9.23
C ALA A 146 19.39 -2.47 9.60
N SER A 147 19.20 -3.47 8.74
CA SER A 147 19.76 -4.81 8.89
C SER A 147 20.51 -5.23 7.62
N PRO A 148 21.82 -5.56 7.69
CA PRO A 148 22.58 -6.02 6.53
C PRO A 148 22.03 -7.35 5.98
N GLY A 149 21.59 -8.24 6.87
CA GLY A 149 20.99 -9.52 6.50
C GLY A 149 19.65 -9.34 5.79
N TYR A 150 18.83 -8.39 6.25
CA TYR A 150 17.53 -8.08 5.64
C TYR A 150 17.70 -7.35 4.31
N GLN A 151 18.65 -6.42 4.21
CA GLN A 151 19.03 -5.77 2.95
C GLN A 151 19.33 -6.79 1.85
N LYS A 152 20.21 -7.75 2.11
CA LYS A 152 20.55 -8.83 1.15
C LYS A 152 19.36 -9.69 0.75
N LYS A 153 18.32 -9.79 1.59
CA LYS A 153 17.07 -10.47 1.22
C LYS A 153 16.27 -9.62 0.24
N LEU A 154 16.16 -8.30 0.48
CA LEU A 154 15.43 -7.37 -0.39
C LEU A 154 16.08 -7.22 -1.78
N GLU A 155 17.41 -7.19 -1.85
CA GLU A 155 18.15 -7.09 -3.12
C GLU A 155 17.84 -8.25 -4.09
N LYS A 156 17.51 -9.45 -3.58
CA LYS A 156 17.10 -10.60 -4.41
C LYS A 156 15.81 -10.37 -5.18
N PHE A 157 15.01 -9.39 -4.77
CA PHE A 157 13.76 -9.01 -5.44
C PHE A 157 13.95 -7.83 -6.40
N GLY A 158 15.19 -7.41 -6.68
CA GLY A 158 15.50 -6.34 -7.62
C GLY A 158 15.29 -4.92 -7.07
N ILE A 159 15.12 -4.77 -5.75
CA ILE A 159 14.93 -3.48 -5.08
C ILE A 159 16.30 -2.83 -4.86
N LYS A 160 16.47 -1.55 -5.22
CA LYS A 160 17.70 -0.80 -4.89
C LYS A 160 17.71 -0.52 -3.39
N THR A 161 18.79 -0.91 -2.71
CA THR A 161 18.91 -0.75 -1.26
C THR A 161 20.22 -0.12 -0.83
N VAL A 162 20.26 0.44 0.38
CA VAL A 162 21.47 0.90 1.06
C VAL A 162 21.40 0.51 2.55
N PHE A 163 22.52 0.05 3.12
CA PHE A 163 22.57 -0.22 4.56
C PHE A 163 22.59 1.10 5.34
N VAL A 164 21.61 1.29 6.22
CA VAL A 164 21.55 2.44 7.13
C VAL A 164 21.06 1.94 8.48
N PRO A 165 21.94 1.75 9.48
CA PRO A 165 21.53 1.30 10.81
C PRO A 165 20.64 2.34 11.49
N GLN A 166 19.90 1.92 12.52
CA GLN A 166 19.41 2.87 13.53
C GLN A 166 20.58 3.65 14.14
N PHE A 167 20.26 4.78 14.76
CA PHE A 167 21.26 5.78 15.11
C PHE A 167 20.85 6.58 16.33
N THR A 168 21.81 7.29 16.89
CA THR A 168 21.62 8.21 18.02
C THR A 168 21.86 9.66 17.60
N ASP A 169 21.30 10.62 18.33
CA ASP A 169 21.66 12.04 18.21
C ASP A 169 22.66 12.43 19.31
N PRO A 170 23.95 12.69 18.98
CA PRO A 170 24.96 13.06 19.96
C PRO A 170 24.68 14.37 20.73
N GLN A 171 23.75 15.21 20.26
CA GLN A 171 23.32 16.40 21.04
C GLN A 171 22.30 16.06 22.14
N LYS A 172 21.68 14.87 22.06
CA LYS A 172 20.74 14.35 23.07
C LYS A 172 21.40 13.29 23.94
N PHE A 173 22.13 12.37 23.33
CA PHE A 173 22.82 11.28 24.01
C PHE A 173 24.32 11.52 24.00
N PHE A 174 24.80 12.15 25.07
CA PHE A 174 26.21 12.41 25.32
C PHE A 174 26.56 12.00 26.76
N TYR A 175 27.85 11.91 27.06
CA TYR A 175 28.28 11.57 28.41
C TYR A 175 27.98 12.72 29.39
N GLU A 176 27.11 12.46 30.37
CA GLU A 176 26.86 13.36 31.49
C GLU A 176 26.55 12.54 32.75
N TYR A 177 27.48 12.52 33.71
CA TYR A 177 27.27 11.81 34.97
C TYR A 177 26.37 12.61 35.92
N ASP A 178 25.34 11.97 36.46
CA ASP A 178 24.50 12.47 37.54
C ASP A 178 24.40 11.41 38.65
N LYS A 179 24.92 11.77 39.84
CA LYS A 179 24.85 10.92 41.04
C LYS A 179 23.42 10.52 41.43
N ASN A 180 22.42 11.33 41.08
CA ASN A 180 21.01 11.05 41.41
C ASN A 180 20.36 10.06 40.43
N ALA A 181 21.00 9.83 39.28
CA ALA A 181 20.58 8.88 38.26
C ALA A 181 21.44 7.59 38.28
N ALA A 182 22.32 7.44 39.28
CA ALA A 182 23.24 6.32 39.38
C ALA A 182 22.58 5.08 39.99
N TYR A 183 22.64 3.97 39.27
CA TYR A 183 22.13 2.66 39.69
C TYR A 183 23.16 1.57 39.41
N ASP A 184 23.13 0.47 40.16
CA ASP A 184 24.01 -0.67 39.87
C ASP A 184 23.58 -1.37 38.58
N ILE A 185 22.29 -1.68 38.44
CA ILE A 185 21.71 -2.23 37.21
C ILE A 185 20.48 -1.41 36.85
N LEU A 186 20.41 -0.95 35.60
CA LEU A 186 19.33 -0.15 35.06
C LEU A 186 18.67 -0.87 33.88
N PHE A 187 17.34 -0.86 33.85
CA PHE A 187 16.56 -1.23 32.67
C PHE A 187 15.47 -0.18 32.40
N VAL A 188 15.44 0.33 31.16
CA VAL A 188 14.46 1.34 30.72
C VAL A 188 13.62 0.77 29.57
N GLY A 189 12.35 0.47 29.84
CA GLY A 189 11.40 -0.07 28.88
C GLY A 189 10.18 -0.70 29.55
N ARG A 190 9.08 -0.88 28.81
CA ARG A 190 7.87 -1.56 29.30
C ARG A 190 8.07 -3.08 29.44
N PRO A 191 7.44 -3.75 30.41
CA PRO A 191 7.52 -5.21 30.54
C PRO A 191 6.67 -5.93 29.50
N GLY A 192 7.25 -6.95 28.86
CA GLY A 192 6.59 -7.81 27.86
C GLY A 192 7.34 -9.14 27.69
N TYR A 193 6.79 -10.07 26.89
CA TYR A 193 7.34 -11.44 26.71
C TYR A 193 8.81 -11.48 26.27
N GLU A 194 9.32 -10.39 25.68
CA GLU A 194 10.67 -10.28 25.12
C GLU A 194 11.64 -9.47 25.98
N ARG A 195 11.24 -9.01 27.18
CA ARG A 195 12.12 -8.22 28.09
C ARG A 195 12.64 -9.07 29.23
N ILE A 196 13.36 -10.12 28.85
CA ILE A 196 13.79 -11.20 29.74
C ILE A 196 14.99 -10.84 30.60
N SER A 197 15.88 -9.93 30.18
CA SER A 197 17.10 -9.57 30.92
C SER A 197 16.79 -9.07 32.34
N ALA A 198 15.86 -8.12 32.46
CA ALA A 198 15.45 -7.56 33.74
C ALA A 198 14.82 -8.64 34.65
N LEU A 199 13.95 -9.49 34.09
CA LEU A 199 13.34 -10.60 34.82
C LEU A 199 14.40 -11.58 35.33
N TRP A 200 15.29 -12.03 34.44
CA TRP A 200 16.36 -12.97 34.78
C TRP A 200 17.35 -12.40 35.79
N ALA A 201 17.66 -11.11 35.74
CA ALA A 201 18.46 -10.44 36.75
C ALA A 201 17.76 -10.46 38.12
N MET A 202 16.48 -10.08 38.19
CA MET A 202 15.71 -10.14 39.44
C MET A 202 15.60 -11.56 40.01
N GLU A 203 15.33 -12.55 39.16
CA GLU A 203 15.24 -13.96 39.58
C GLU A 203 16.58 -14.53 40.07
N ASN A 204 17.71 -13.93 39.68
CA ASN A 204 19.03 -14.25 40.21
C ASN A 204 19.40 -13.44 41.46
N GLY A 205 18.48 -12.61 41.97
CA GLY A 205 18.64 -11.84 43.20
C GLY A 205 19.31 -10.48 43.04
N PHE A 206 19.42 -9.96 41.82
CA PHE A 206 19.97 -8.62 41.59
C PHE A 206 18.91 -7.52 41.81
N ASP A 207 19.34 -6.38 42.37
CA ASP A 207 18.52 -5.16 42.46
C ASP A 207 18.60 -4.40 41.12
N VAL A 208 17.47 -4.35 40.41
CA VAL A 208 17.35 -3.72 39.09
C VAL A 208 16.48 -2.49 39.22
N ALA A 209 17.02 -1.33 38.86
CA ALA A 209 16.24 -0.11 38.72
C ALA A 209 15.42 -0.17 37.43
N LEU A 210 14.10 -0.24 37.56
CA LEU A 210 13.15 -0.39 36.45
C LEU A 210 12.44 0.94 36.18
N PHE A 211 12.53 1.40 34.93
CA PHE A 211 11.73 2.52 34.43
C PHE A 211 10.87 2.08 33.24
N GLY A 212 9.55 2.21 33.37
CA GLY A 212 8.60 1.87 32.31
C GLY A 212 7.19 1.58 32.84
N GLU A 213 6.18 2.01 32.10
CA GLU A 213 4.78 1.72 32.43
C GLU A 213 4.50 0.20 32.43
N GLY A 214 3.87 -0.30 33.50
CA GLY A 214 3.38 -1.68 33.61
C GLY A 214 4.27 -2.63 34.41
N TRP A 215 5.36 -2.13 35.00
CA TRP A 215 6.18 -2.89 35.96
C TRP A 215 5.47 -3.08 37.30
N GLU A 216 4.48 -2.23 37.60
CA GLU A 216 3.63 -2.33 38.78
C GLU A 216 2.94 -3.71 38.80
N GLY A 217 3.19 -4.49 39.86
CA GLY A 217 2.64 -5.84 40.02
C GLY A 217 3.39 -6.95 39.26
N LYS A 218 4.45 -6.61 38.50
CA LYS A 218 5.35 -7.59 37.85
C LYS A 218 6.75 -7.63 38.46
N ALA A 219 7.12 -6.61 39.22
CA ALA A 219 8.37 -6.52 39.95
C ALA A 219 8.11 -6.03 41.39
N PRO A 220 9.05 -6.27 42.33
CA PRO A 220 9.01 -5.67 43.66
C PRO A 220 8.91 -4.14 43.58
N ALA A 221 8.08 -3.53 44.44
CA ALA A 221 7.75 -2.11 44.36
C ALA A 221 8.99 -1.21 44.51
N GLU A 222 9.97 -1.64 45.30
CA GLU A 222 11.25 -0.96 45.50
C GLU A 222 12.12 -0.91 44.25
N MET A 223 11.94 -1.83 43.29
CA MET A 223 12.70 -1.87 42.03
C MET A 223 12.09 -0.96 40.97
N VAL A 224 10.79 -0.67 41.05
CA VAL A 224 10.09 0.24 40.11
C VAL A 224 10.38 1.69 40.49
N LYS A 225 11.23 2.38 39.72
CA LYS A 225 11.68 3.76 40.01
C LYS A 225 10.84 4.83 39.30
N GLY A 226 10.10 4.46 38.26
CA GLY A 226 9.19 5.36 37.55
C GLY A 226 8.58 4.72 36.30
N THR A 227 7.58 5.38 35.72
CA THR A 227 6.89 4.89 34.51
C THR A 227 7.51 5.41 33.21
N TYR A 228 8.30 6.47 33.28
CA TYR A 228 8.91 7.15 32.13
C TYR A 228 10.12 8.00 32.57
N ILE A 229 11.11 8.13 31.70
CA ILE A 229 12.22 9.10 31.80
C ILE A 229 12.15 9.97 30.54
N ASP A 230 12.20 11.30 30.70
CA ASP A 230 12.28 12.21 29.56
C ASP A 230 13.56 11.94 28.77
N ASN A 231 13.46 11.83 27.44
CA ASN A 231 14.62 11.61 26.57
C ASN A 231 15.72 12.67 26.72
N LYS A 232 15.38 13.88 27.18
CA LYS A 232 16.36 14.95 27.48
C LYS A 232 17.23 14.66 28.70
N GLU A 233 16.81 13.76 29.58
CA GLU A 233 17.51 13.40 30.81
C GLU A 233 18.04 11.96 30.77
N LEU A 234 17.57 11.15 29.81
CA LEU A 234 17.84 9.73 29.73
C LEU A 234 19.34 9.39 29.59
N HIS A 235 20.11 10.23 28.91
CA HIS A 235 21.56 10.07 28.77
C HIS A 235 22.28 10.06 30.12
N LYS A 236 21.79 10.83 31.11
CA LYS A 236 22.35 10.84 32.47
C LYS A 236 22.19 9.50 33.16
N TYR A 237 21.03 8.87 33.02
CA TYR A 237 20.77 7.54 33.58
C TYR A 237 21.66 6.48 32.91
N TYR A 238 21.79 6.53 31.58
CA TYR A 238 22.67 5.62 30.85
C TYR A 238 24.14 5.80 31.23
N ALA A 239 24.63 7.03 31.34
CA ALA A 239 26.01 7.34 31.71
C ALA A 239 26.35 7.01 33.19
N SER A 240 25.34 7.08 34.06
CA SER A 240 25.54 6.96 35.52
C SER A 240 25.31 5.56 36.07
N ALA A 241 24.57 4.71 35.35
CA ALA A 241 24.39 3.31 35.72
C ALA A 241 25.70 2.52 35.62
N LYS A 242 25.94 1.57 36.54
CA LYS A 242 27.06 0.63 36.36
C LYS A 242 26.78 -0.28 35.17
N ILE A 243 25.59 -0.86 35.08
CA ILE A 243 25.19 -1.74 33.98
C ILE A 243 23.82 -1.31 33.47
N VAL A 244 23.69 -1.13 32.16
CA VAL A 244 22.40 -0.98 31.47
C VAL A 244 22.08 -2.28 30.75
N LEU A 245 20.88 -2.80 30.96
CA LEU A 245 20.39 -4.01 30.31
C LEU A 245 19.59 -3.67 29.04
N ASN A 246 19.83 -4.40 27.96
CA ASN A 246 19.05 -4.36 26.73
C ASN A 246 18.50 -5.75 26.39
N ASP A 247 17.26 -5.75 25.91
CA ASP A 247 16.68 -6.89 25.20
C ASP A 247 16.17 -6.43 23.84
N THR A 248 16.43 -7.25 22.84
CA THR A 248 15.92 -7.09 21.49
C THR A 248 14.62 -7.87 21.31
N ARG A 249 13.68 -7.31 20.55
CA ARG A 249 12.43 -8.01 20.20
C ARG A 249 12.73 -9.23 19.32
N ALA A 250 11.93 -10.30 19.41
CA ALA A 250 12.23 -11.57 18.74
C ALA A 250 12.17 -11.42 17.22
N ASP A 251 11.21 -10.65 16.70
CA ASP A 251 11.09 -10.34 15.27
C ASP A 251 12.30 -9.54 14.75
N MET A 252 12.70 -8.50 15.49
CA MET A 252 13.89 -7.71 15.19
C MET A 252 15.16 -8.57 15.21
N LYS A 253 15.31 -9.40 16.25
CA LYS A 253 16.44 -10.31 16.40
C LYS A 253 16.54 -11.32 15.27
N GLN A 254 15.41 -11.93 14.88
CA GLN A 254 15.35 -12.88 13.77
C GLN A 254 15.70 -12.22 12.42
N ALA A 255 15.34 -10.95 12.26
CA ALA A 255 15.58 -10.18 11.05
C ALA A 255 16.91 -9.40 11.06
N GLY A 256 17.68 -9.44 12.15
CA GLY A 256 18.97 -8.77 12.29
C GLY A 256 18.91 -7.25 12.51
N PHE A 257 17.83 -6.74 13.10
CA PHE A 257 17.66 -5.31 13.44
C PHE A 257 18.10 -5.04 14.88
N ILE A 258 19.12 -4.20 15.06
CA ILE A 258 19.61 -3.78 16.38
C ILE A 258 18.65 -2.72 16.96
N SER A 259 18.30 -2.85 18.24
CA SER A 259 17.43 -1.88 18.92
C SER A 259 18.10 -0.52 19.13
N ASN A 260 17.33 0.59 19.06
CA ASN A 260 17.89 1.94 19.22
C ASN A 260 18.68 2.14 20.52
N ARG A 261 18.23 1.46 21.59
CA ARG A 261 18.85 1.54 22.93
C ARG A 261 20.34 1.21 22.89
N VAL A 262 20.78 0.33 22.01
CA VAL A 262 22.21 0.02 21.86
C VAL A 262 23.00 1.28 21.51
N PHE A 263 22.51 2.07 20.55
CA PHE A 263 23.16 3.30 20.11
C PHE A 263 23.06 4.41 21.16
N ASP A 264 21.89 4.60 21.78
CA ASP A 264 21.69 5.67 22.77
C ASP A 264 22.50 5.47 24.05
N VAL A 265 22.57 4.23 24.56
CA VAL A 265 23.36 3.90 25.76
C VAL A 265 24.84 4.08 25.50
N THR A 266 25.33 3.57 24.37
CA THR A 266 26.76 3.64 24.04
C THR A 266 27.21 5.05 23.73
N ALA A 267 26.41 5.87 23.03
CA ALA A 267 26.70 7.31 22.83
C ALA A 267 26.78 8.08 24.15
N SER A 268 25.93 7.73 25.12
CA SER A 268 25.94 8.31 26.47
C SER A 268 27.14 7.86 27.30
N GLY A 269 28.00 6.95 26.80
CA GLY A 269 29.12 6.37 27.55
C GLY A 269 28.69 5.37 28.62
N GLY A 270 27.47 4.84 28.51
CA GLY A 270 26.96 3.79 29.40
C GLY A 270 27.52 2.42 29.06
N PHE A 271 27.68 1.57 30.07
CA PHE A 271 28.08 0.18 29.87
C PHE A 271 26.85 -0.70 29.66
N LEU A 272 26.73 -1.27 28.45
CA LEU A 272 25.58 -2.08 28.04
C LEU A 272 25.90 -3.57 28.09
N ILE A 273 24.96 -4.36 28.62
CA ILE A 273 24.87 -5.81 28.38
C ILE A 273 23.60 -6.08 27.58
N SER A 274 23.70 -6.83 26.48
CA SER A 274 22.59 -7.12 25.57
C SER A 274 22.37 -8.61 25.39
N ASP A 275 21.19 -9.00 24.91
CA ASP A 275 20.99 -10.35 24.37
C ASP A 275 21.88 -10.56 23.13
N TYR A 276 22.32 -11.80 22.91
CA TYR A 276 23.25 -12.11 21.82
C TYR A 276 22.65 -11.84 20.45
N MET A 277 23.34 -11.01 19.66
CA MET A 277 23.08 -10.77 18.24
C MET A 277 24.40 -10.77 17.46
N PRO A 278 24.51 -11.51 16.35
CA PRO A 278 25.72 -11.49 15.53
C PRO A 278 26.00 -10.09 14.96
N GLU A 279 24.98 -9.28 14.69
CA GLU A 279 25.13 -7.91 14.17
C GLU A 279 25.78 -6.99 15.22
N ILE A 280 25.43 -7.13 16.50
CA ILE A 280 26.11 -6.39 17.57
C ILE A 280 27.58 -6.80 17.65
N LYS A 281 27.88 -8.10 17.53
CA LYS A 281 29.27 -8.61 17.50
C LYS A 281 30.05 -8.07 16.31
N GLU A 282 29.42 -7.98 15.15
CA GLU A 282 30.04 -7.48 13.91
C GLU A 282 30.45 -6.01 14.05
N PHE A 283 29.58 -5.17 14.63
CA PHE A 283 29.83 -3.73 14.72
C PHE A 283 30.65 -3.32 15.95
N TYR A 284 30.44 -3.97 17.09
CA TYR A 284 31.04 -3.57 18.37
C TYR A 284 32.15 -4.52 18.85
N GLY A 285 32.35 -5.66 18.17
CA GLY A 285 33.29 -6.68 18.63
C GLY A 285 32.96 -7.14 20.05
N ASP A 286 33.94 -7.04 20.95
CA ASP A 286 33.80 -7.44 22.35
C ASP A 286 33.47 -6.27 23.30
N SER A 287 33.20 -5.06 22.78
CA SER A 287 32.93 -3.89 23.62
C SER A 287 31.53 -3.91 24.26
N ILE A 288 30.60 -4.71 23.73
CA ILE A 288 29.27 -4.96 24.31
C ILE A 288 29.17 -6.45 24.67
N PRO A 289 29.26 -6.80 25.97
CA PRO A 289 29.06 -8.18 26.40
C PRO A 289 27.62 -8.64 26.13
N MET A 290 27.49 -9.90 25.71
CA MET A 290 26.20 -10.47 25.32
C MET A 290 25.93 -11.82 25.97
N PHE A 291 24.65 -12.12 26.21
CA PHE A 291 24.19 -13.38 26.80
C PHE A 291 23.23 -14.15 25.89
N ASN A 292 23.26 -15.47 25.96
CA ASN A 292 22.30 -16.39 25.35
C ASN A 292 21.41 -17.12 26.39
N SER A 293 21.79 -17.07 27.67
CA SER A 293 21.10 -17.78 28.75
C SER A 293 21.03 -16.94 30.03
N LYS A 294 20.15 -17.36 30.93
CA LYS A 294 20.01 -16.75 32.26
C LYS A 294 21.28 -16.90 33.09
N GLU A 295 21.96 -18.03 32.95
CA GLU A 295 23.21 -18.34 33.64
C GLU A 295 24.36 -17.47 33.12
N GLU A 296 24.45 -17.27 31.81
CA GLU A 296 25.44 -16.35 31.21
C GLU A 296 25.18 -14.91 31.65
N LEU A 297 23.93 -14.45 31.64
CA LEU A 297 23.58 -13.11 32.14
C LEU A 297 24.02 -12.94 33.60
N LYS A 298 23.76 -13.93 34.46
CA LYS A 298 24.21 -13.91 35.86
C LYS A 298 25.73 -13.75 35.94
N GLN A 299 26.49 -14.58 35.22
CA GLN A 299 27.95 -14.52 35.24
C GLN A 299 28.49 -13.16 34.78
N LEU A 300 27.90 -12.58 33.72
CA LEU A 300 28.28 -11.25 33.24
C LEU A 300 27.96 -10.16 34.28
N LEU A 301 26.80 -10.23 34.93
CA LEU A 301 26.44 -9.28 36.00
C LEU A 301 27.40 -9.36 37.18
N GLU A 302 27.68 -10.56 37.70
CA GLU A 302 28.63 -10.76 38.81
C GLU A 302 30.03 -10.26 38.44
N HIS A 303 30.50 -10.57 37.23
CA HIS A 303 31.80 -10.16 36.74
C HIS A 303 31.89 -8.63 36.61
N TYR A 304 31.01 -7.98 35.85
CA TYR A 304 31.16 -6.55 35.55
C TYR A 304 30.79 -5.64 36.73
N LEU A 305 30.02 -6.10 37.71
CA LEU A 305 29.86 -5.40 38.98
C LEU A 305 31.15 -5.38 39.80
N ALA A 306 31.97 -6.44 39.73
CA ALA A 306 33.24 -6.55 40.43
C ALA A 306 34.44 -5.90 39.69
N HIS A 307 34.31 -5.64 38.38
CA HIS A 307 35.41 -5.16 37.53
C HIS A 307 35.12 -3.77 36.91
N PRO A 308 35.15 -2.68 37.70
CA PRO A 308 34.75 -1.35 37.24
C PRO A 308 35.64 -0.75 36.16
N GLU A 309 36.94 -1.05 36.14
CA GLU A 309 37.87 -0.50 35.14
C GLU A 309 37.70 -1.17 33.78
N GLU A 310 37.51 -2.49 33.73
CA GLU A 310 37.18 -3.20 32.49
C GLU A 310 35.85 -2.70 31.91
N ARG A 311 34.87 -2.48 32.79
CA ARG A 311 33.56 -1.94 32.44
C ARG A 311 33.65 -0.56 31.77
N LYS A 312 34.46 0.34 32.35
CA LYS A 312 34.71 1.69 31.78
C LYS A 312 35.41 1.62 30.42
N GLU A 313 36.41 0.74 30.27
CA GLU A 313 37.12 0.61 29.01
C GLU A 313 36.22 0.09 27.89
N LYS A 314 35.38 -0.92 28.17
CA LYS A 314 34.39 -1.43 27.21
C LYS A 314 33.36 -0.36 26.82
N ALA A 315 32.84 0.39 27.79
CA ALA A 315 31.91 1.50 27.52
C ALA A 315 32.57 2.59 26.65
N ARG A 316 33.84 2.95 26.91
CA ARG A 316 34.60 3.92 26.11
C ARG A 316 34.79 3.43 24.67
N GLN A 317 35.15 2.16 24.47
CA GLN A 317 35.29 1.58 23.14
C GLN A 317 33.96 1.59 22.38
N ALA A 318 32.87 1.17 23.03
CA ALA A 318 31.55 1.19 22.41
C ALA A 318 31.10 2.61 22.05
N GLN A 319 31.36 3.59 22.92
CA GLN A 319 31.06 5.00 22.65
C GLN A 319 31.84 5.54 21.45
N GLU A 320 33.14 5.23 21.35
CA GLU A 320 33.98 5.64 20.22
C GLU A 320 33.44 5.08 18.88
N ILE A 321 33.01 3.82 18.87
CA ILE A 321 32.39 3.18 17.70
C ILE A 321 31.08 3.91 17.33
N THR A 322 30.21 4.14 18.31
CA THR A 322 28.91 4.78 18.08
C THR A 322 29.02 6.21 17.56
N LEU A 323 29.84 7.04 18.20
CA LEU A 323 30.01 8.43 17.79
C LEU A 323 30.68 8.57 16.42
N ARG A 324 31.42 7.54 15.99
CA ARG A 324 32.07 7.51 14.68
C ARG A 324 31.16 7.02 13.56
N HIS A 325 30.25 6.08 13.83
CA HIS A 325 29.55 5.33 12.78
C HIS A 325 28.02 5.36 12.86
N PHE A 326 27.44 5.58 14.04
CA PHE A 326 26.00 5.37 14.29
C PHE A 326 25.29 6.64 14.77
N THR A 327 25.67 7.78 14.20
CA THR A 327 25.02 9.07 14.46
C THR A 327 23.93 9.38 13.44
N ASN A 328 22.94 10.19 13.85
CA ASN A 328 21.88 10.66 12.95
C ASN A 328 22.42 11.39 11.71
N GLU A 329 23.50 12.16 11.85
CA GLU A 329 24.18 12.81 10.73
C GLU A 329 24.82 11.80 9.77
N ALA A 330 25.46 10.73 10.28
CA ALA A 330 26.03 9.68 9.44
C ALA A 330 24.96 8.89 8.69
N ALA A 331 23.83 8.57 9.34
CA ALA A 331 22.69 7.91 8.72
C ALA A 331 22.06 8.80 7.63
N ALA A 332 21.78 10.07 7.94
CA ALA A 332 21.28 11.07 7.00
C ALA A 332 22.21 11.20 5.78
N LYS A 333 23.52 11.28 6.02
CA LYS A 333 24.52 11.40 4.94
C LYS A 333 24.47 10.18 4.03
N THR A 334 24.44 8.97 4.59
CA THR A 334 24.40 7.73 3.82
C THR A 334 23.16 7.66 2.92
N ILE A 335 21.99 8.05 3.44
CA ILE A 335 20.75 8.13 2.65
C ILE A 335 20.91 9.14 1.51
N MET A 336 21.40 10.35 1.81
CA MET A 336 21.48 11.41 0.81
C MET A 336 22.55 11.16 -0.25
N ASP A 337 23.67 10.52 0.10
CA ASP A 337 24.67 10.07 -0.87
C ASP A 337 24.03 9.07 -1.87
N ALA A 338 23.23 8.12 -1.40
CA ALA A 338 22.52 7.15 -2.25
C ALA A 338 21.42 7.80 -3.12
N VAL A 339 20.77 8.85 -2.62
CA VAL A 339 19.83 9.67 -3.40
C VAL A 339 20.53 10.44 -4.51
N GLN A 340 21.72 10.98 -4.25
CA GLN A 340 22.51 11.69 -5.25
C GLN A 340 22.98 10.75 -6.37
N GLU A 341 23.44 9.56 -6.01
CA GLU A 341 23.82 8.52 -6.98
C GLU A 341 22.66 8.12 -7.90
N LEU A 342 21.42 8.09 -7.37
CA LEU A 342 20.22 7.85 -8.17
C LEU A 342 19.95 8.96 -9.20
N ARG A 343 20.20 10.22 -8.85
CA ARG A 343 20.03 11.35 -9.77
C ARG A 343 21.02 11.30 -10.92
N GLU A 344 22.30 11.08 -10.62
CA GLU A 344 23.38 11.06 -11.60
C GLU A 344 23.20 9.96 -12.64
N ASN A 345 22.83 8.74 -12.20
CA ASN A 345 22.54 7.62 -13.12
C ASN A 345 21.36 7.92 -14.06
N THR A 346 20.35 8.64 -13.59
CA THR A 346 19.17 9.01 -14.40
C THR A 346 19.53 10.04 -15.48
N GLU A 347 20.41 10.99 -15.16
CA GLU A 347 20.90 12.00 -16.10
C GLU A 347 21.81 11.41 -17.19
N GLU A 348 22.69 10.46 -16.85
CA GLU A 348 23.54 9.74 -17.81
C GLU A 348 22.73 8.87 -18.78
N GLU A 349 21.68 8.19 -18.31
CA GLU A 349 20.78 7.43 -19.18
C GLU A 349 19.98 8.34 -20.13
N SER A 350 19.59 9.53 -19.66
CA SER A 350 18.86 10.51 -20.48
C SER A 350 19.73 11.15 -21.58
N THR A 351 21.00 11.43 -21.28
CA THR A 351 21.97 11.98 -22.24
C THR A 351 22.42 10.94 -23.27
N THR A 352 22.53 9.67 -22.86
CA THR A 352 22.83 8.56 -23.78
C THR A 352 21.66 8.27 -24.75
N LYS A 353 20.40 8.42 -24.29
CA LYS A 353 19.20 8.35 -25.15
C LYS A 353 19.04 9.58 -26.05
N ALA A 354 19.42 10.78 -25.61
CA ALA A 354 19.39 11.98 -26.44
C ALA A 354 20.47 11.95 -27.54
N GLY A 355 21.64 11.39 -27.26
CA GLY A 355 22.73 11.22 -28.23
C GLY A 355 22.44 10.24 -29.38
N SER A 356 21.50 9.30 -29.20
CA SER A 356 21.10 8.34 -30.24
C SER A 356 19.95 8.84 -31.14
N VAL A 357 19.34 9.99 -30.82
CA VAL A 357 18.23 10.59 -31.60
C VAL A 357 18.70 11.67 -32.58
N GLN A 358 19.96 12.14 -32.50
CA GLN A 358 20.52 13.10 -33.45
C GLN A 358 21.28 12.45 -34.63
N ILE A 359 20.59 11.64 -35.44
CA ILE A 359 20.94 11.48 -36.87
C ILE A 359 19.62 11.43 -37.66
N GLY A 360 19.16 12.60 -38.08
CA GLY A 360 17.93 12.74 -38.84
C GLY A 360 17.57 14.21 -39.07
N GLU A 361 18.49 14.98 -39.66
CA GLU A 361 18.18 16.34 -40.12
C GLU A 361 17.14 16.30 -41.25
N SER A 362 16.03 17.01 -41.07
CA SER A 362 15.16 17.47 -42.16
C SER A 362 14.75 18.91 -41.87
N LYS A 363 15.43 19.82 -42.56
CA LYS A 363 15.16 21.26 -42.64
C LYS A 363 13.74 21.52 -43.15
N THR A 364 13.03 22.47 -42.54
CA THR A 364 12.27 23.51 -43.27
C THR A 364 11.87 24.67 -42.35
N ASN A 365 12.30 25.88 -42.77
CA ASN A 365 11.78 27.24 -42.58
C ASN A 365 10.38 27.34 -41.95
N GLY A 366 10.06 28.24 -41.02
CA GLY A 366 10.55 29.60 -40.78
C GLY A 366 9.44 30.59 -41.11
N THR A 367 8.83 31.21 -40.08
CA THR A 367 8.32 32.60 -40.11
C THR A 367 7.91 33.01 -38.69
N ALA A 368 8.46 34.14 -38.26
CA ALA A 368 8.17 34.84 -37.02
C ALA A 368 6.93 35.73 -37.16
N THR A 369 6.24 36.00 -36.05
CA THR A 369 5.76 37.34 -35.69
C THR A 369 5.47 37.44 -34.19
N GLU A 370 5.80 38.61 -33.65
CA GLU A 370 5.86 39.00 -32.25
C GLU A 370 4.51 39.41 -31.64
N ALA A 371 4.53 39.47 -30.29
CA ALA A 371 3.93 40.46 -29.39
C ALA A 371 2.41 40.52 -29.16
N GLY A 372 2.03 40.15 -27.93
CA GLY A 372 1.58 41.14 -26.93
C GLY A 372 0.07 41.39 -26.79
N GLY A 373 -0.41 41.44 -25.53
CA GLY A 373 -1.60 42.18 -25.16
C GLY A 373 -2.57 41.44 -24.24
N ILE A 374 -2.52 41.79 -22.95
CA ILE A 374 -3.58 41.55 -21.96
C ILE A 374 -4.67 42.61 -22.16
N SER A 375 -5.95 42.22 -22.11
CA SER A 375 -7.03 43.13 -21.71
C SER A 375 -8.23 42.38 -21.15
N ASP A 376 -8.65 42.76 -19.94
CA ASP A 376 -9.93 42.46 -19.31
C ASP A 376 -11.10 43.14 -20.04
N GLY A 377 -12.31 42.56 -19.98
CA GLY A 377 -13.53 43.24 -20.40
C GLY A 377 -14.78 42.36 -20.51
N GLU A 378 -15.69 42.53 -19.56
CA GLU A 378 -17.01 41.95 -19.32
C GLU A 378 -18.02 41.76 -20.49
N ASN A 379 -18.85 40.72 -20.29
CA ASN A 379 -20.31 40.59 -20.50
C ASN A 379 -20.98 40.34 -21.87
N SER A 380 -21.70 39.21 -21.86
CA SER A 380 -22.99 38.87 -22.50
C SER A 380 -22.98 38.36 -23.95
N ILE A 381 -23.47 37.12 -24.15
CA ILE A 381 -24.77 36.73 -24.74
C ILE A 381 -24.77 35.20 -24.90
N ALA A 382 -25.95 34.59 -24.80
CA ALA A 382 -26.19 33.15 -24.80
C ALA A 382 -25.75 32.44 -26.10
N ASP A 383 -25.25 31.20 -25.97
CA ASP A 383 -25.07 30.29 -27.10
C ASP A 383 -25.76 28.93 -26.86
N GLU A 384 -26.49 28.50 -27.89
CA GLU A 384 -27.40 27.36 -28.01
C GLU A 384 -26.71 25.99 -28.17
N ASP A 385 -25.51 25.80 -27.60
CA ASP A 385 -24.76 24.55 -27.77
C ASP A 385 -24.57 23.82 -26.44
N GLY A 386 -25.59 23.07 -26.02
CA GLY A 386 -25.48 21.81 -25.27
C GLY A 386 -24.64 21.73 -23.99
N ASN A 387 -24.08 22.84 -23.48
CA ASN A 387 -23.18 22.85 -22.35
C ASN A 387 -23.99 23.17 -21.09
N PHE A 388 -24.34 22.14 -20.33
CA PHE A 388 -25.12 22.29 -19.10
C PHE A 388 -24.23 22.80 -17.97
N GLY A 389 -23.92 24.10 -18.01
CA GLY A 389 -23.21 24.82 -16.95
C GLY A 389 -23.95 24.80 -15.61
N SER A 390 -23.14 24.62 -14.57
CA SER A 390 -23.38 24.77 -13.13
C SER A 390 -24.63 25.57 -12.75
N LYS A 391 -25.77 24.91 -12.58
CA LYS A 391 -26.95 25.58 -12.00
C LYS A 391 -26.98 25.59 -10.47
N ASN A 392 -26.09 24.87 -9.78
CA ASN A 392 -26.17 24.70 -8.31
C ASN A 392 -24.80 24.50 -7.60
N GLY A 393 -23.68 24.86 -8.25
CA GLY A 393 -22.31 24.54 -7.77
C GLY A 393 -21.80 23.15 -8.18
N LEU A 394 -22.69 22.24 -8.56
CA LEU A 394 -22.34 20.92 -9.11
C LEU A 394 -22.09 20.97 -10.63
N ASP A 395 -21.09 20.20 -11.06
CA ASP A 395 -20.73 19.93 -12.46
C ASP A 395 -21.02 18.46 -12.80
N TYR A 396 -22.01 18.23 -13.68
CA TYR A 396 -22.42 16.89 -14.11
C TYR A 396 -21.54 16.30 -15.24
N ASN A 397 -20.49 17.01 -15.66
CA ASN A 397 -19.41 16.42 -16.44
C ASN A 397 -18.30 15.84 -15.54
N LYS A 398 -18.30 16.17 -14.25
CA LYS A 398 -17.43 15.54 -13.25
C LYS A 398 -18.06 14.27 -12.70
N LEU A 399 -17.23 13.23 -12.57
CA LEU A 399 -17.59 11.94 -12.01
C LEU A 399 -16.54 11.55 -10.96
N ALA A 400 -16.97 11.41 -9.71
CA ALA A 400 -16.16 10.82 -8.67
C ALA A 400 -16.47 9.32 -8.56
N ILE A 401 -15.43 8.49 -8.64
CA ILE A 401 -15.56 7.04 -8.39
C ILE A 401 -15.17 6.79 -6.93
N LYS A 402 -16.04 6.15 -6.15
CA LYS A 402 -15.71 5.62 -4.83
C LYS A 402 -15.23 4.18 -4.99
N SER A 403 -13.93 3.98 -4.85
CA SER A 403 -13.29 2.67 -4.90
C SER A 403 -13.35 1.99 -3.54
N PRO A 404 -13.69 0.69 -3.46
CA PRO A 404 -13.53 -0.09 -2.24
C PRO A 404 -12.06 -0.50 -2.00
N TRP A 405 -11.16 -0.17 -2.93
CA TRP A 405 -9.77 -0.59 -2.92
C TRP A 405 -8.86 0.50 -2.38
N GLU A 406 -7.73 0.06 -1.80
CA GLU A 406 -6.57 0.92 -1.60
C GLU A 406 -5.80 1.05 -2.93
N THR A 407 -5.06 2.14 -3.11
CA THR A 407 -4.24 2.36 -4.33
C THR A 407 -3.15 1.28 -4.53
N THR A 408 -2.84 0.52 -3.49
CA THR A 408 -1.85 -0.56 -3.44
C THR A 408 -2.41 -1.94 -3.83
N ALA A 409 -3.72 -2.08 -4.08
CA ALA A 409 -4.41 -3.35 -4.35
C ALA A 409 -4.10 -3.97 -5.74
N ARG A 410 -2.89 -3.79 -6.28
CA ARG A 410 -2.49 -4.20 -7.64
C ARG A 410 -2.44 -5.72 -7.85
N ASN A 411 -2.52 -6.53 -6.79
CA ASN A 411 -2.66 -7.99 -6.86
C ASN A 411 -4.12 -8.45 -7.04
N ILE A 412 -5.09 -7.53 -6.95
CA ILE A 412 -6.52 -7.81 -7.08
C ILE A 412 -6.96 -7.51 -8.53
N GLY A 413 -7.59 -8.47 -9.21
CA GLY A 413 -8.02 -8.29 -10.60
C GLY A 413 -9.11 -7.22 -10.74
N GLU A 414 -9.97 -7.12 -9.74
CA GLU A 414 -11.05 -6.17 -9.58
C GLU A 414 -10.56 -4.71 -9.53
N TYR A 415 -9.40 -4.47 -8.91
CA TYR A 415 -8.76 -3.15 -8.89
C TYR A 415 -8.38 -2.72 -10.32
N TRP A 416 -7.85 -3.64 -11.13
CA TRP A 416 -7.49 -3.34 -12.52
C TRP A 416 -8.73 -3.11 -13.40
N LEU A 417 -9.82 -3.85 -13.16
CA LEU A 417 -11.08 -3.62 -13.86
C LEU A 417 -11.62 -2.21 -13.59
N GLU A 418 -11.47 -1.69 -12.37
CA GLU A 418 -11.83 -0.30 -12.04
C GLU A 418 -10.96 0.73 -12.76
N LEU A 419 -9.64 0.54 -12.79
CA LEU A 419 -8.73 1.42 -13.54
C LEU A 419 -9.06 1.42 -15.05
N ASP A 420 -9.36 0.26 -15.61
CA ASP A 420 -9.78 0.15 -17.00
C ASP A 420 -11.14 0.85 -17.24
N LEU A 421 -12.06 0.81 -16.25
CA LEU A 421 -13.32 1.56 -16.31
C LEU A 421 -13.10 3.07 -16.31
N GLU A 422 -12.19 3.56 -15.46
CA GLU A 422 -11.85 4.98 -15.35
C GLU A 422 -11.45 5.54 -16.72
N ASP A 423 -10.56 4.85 -17.43
CA ASP A 423 -10.16 5.20 -18.79
C ASP A 423 -11.38 5.21 -19.74
N GLY A 424 -12.23 4.18 -19.68
CA GLY A 424 -13.45 4.10 -20.48
C GLY A 424 -14.43 5.26 -20.24
N LEU A 425 -14.54 5.72 -18.99
CA LEU A 425 -15.38 6.86 -18.59
C LEU A 425 -14.78 8.19 -19.07
N ARG A 426 -13.46 8.38 -18.98
CA ARG A 426 -12.76 9.55 -19.56
C ARG A 426 -12.96 9.62 -21.07
N GLN A 427 -12.82 8.50 -21.78
CA GLN A 427 -13.09 8.39 -23.21
C GLN A 427 -14.57 8.67 -23.59
N SER A 428 -15.47 8.65 -22.61
CA SER A 428 -16.89 8.92 -22.79
C SER A 428 -17.27 10.37 -22.48
N GLY A 429 -16.29 11.22 -22.14
CA GLY A 429 -16.46 12.66 -21.93
C GLY A 429 -16.63 13.08 -20.47
N PHE A 430 -16.43 12.18 -19.50
CA PHE A 430 -16.35 12.59 -18.10
C PHE A 430 -14.95 13.13 -17.74
N GLU A 431 -14.91 14.14 -16.88
CA GLU A 431 -13.75 14.40 -16.04
C GLU A 431 -13.86 13.47 -14.83
N VAL A 432 -12.93 12.51 -14.69
CA VAL A 432 -13.03 11.43 -13.70
C VAL A 432 -11.95 11.58 -12.63
N ARG A 433 -12.28 11.27 -11.38
CA ARG A 433 -11.32 11.09 -10.28
C ARG A 433 -11.75 9.94 -9.37
N ASN A 434 -10.80 9.05 -9.06
CA ASN A 434 -11.03 7.97 -8.09
C ASN A 434 -10.73 8.44 -6.68
N TYR A 435 -11.58 8.02 -5.76
CA TYR A 435 -11.44 8.21 -4.33
C TYR A 435 -11.34 6.82 -3.72
N TYR A 436 -10.10 6.43 -3.43
CA TYR A 436 -9.77 5.12 -2.91
C TYR A 436 -10.21 4.97 -1.46
N PHE A 437 -10.52 3.74 -1.08
CA PHE A 437 -10.77 3.42 0.31
C PHE A 437 -9.46 3.64 1.09
N ASN A 438 -9.37 4.78 1.75
CA ASN A 438 -8.48 5.00 2.88
C ASN A 438 -9.40 5.30 4.07
N ARG A 439 -8.96 5.02 5.30
CA ARG A 439 -9.82 5.19 6.50
C ARG A 439 -10.17 6.67 6.82
N GLN A 440 -9.93 7.60 5.88
CA GLN A 440 -10.21 9.03 5.99
C GLN A 440 -10.58 9.62 4.61
N PHE A 441 -11.86 9.52 4.25
CA PHE A 441 -12.39 10.23 3.09
C PHE A 441 -12.46 11.73 3.39
N TYR A 442 -11.60 12.53 2.75
CA TYR A 442 -11.69 13.99 2.78
C TYR A 442 -12.17 14.48 1.43
N PRO A 443 -13.41 14.98 1.32
CA PRO A 443 -13.86 15.58 0.08
C PRO A 443 -12.97 16.79 -0.25
N ASP A 444 -12.52 16.85 -1.50
CA ASP A 444 -11.83 18.01 -2.07
C ASP A 444 -12.80 18.80 -2.97
N ASP A 445 -12.35 19.94 -3.48
CA ASP A 445 -13.17 20.78 -4.37
C ASP A 445 -13.67 20.00 -5.61
N PHE A 446 -12.93 18.98 -6.06
CA PHE A 446 -13.40 18.13 -7.15
C PHE A 446 -14.60 17.30 -6.71
N TYR A 447 -14.50 16.61 -5.57
CA TYR A 447 -15.55 15.76 -5.04
C TYR A 447 -16.81 16.56 -4.73
N ASP A 448 -16.65 17.70 -4.06
CA ASP A 448 -17.76 18.54 -3.64
C ASP A 448 -18.55 19.05 -4.84
N ASN A 449 -17.85 19.44 -5.90
CA ASN A 449 -18.45 19.93 -7.13
C ASN A 449 -18.84 18.80 -8.11
N ALA A 450 -18.50 17.53 -7.86
CA ALA A 450 -18.87 16.44 -8.75
C ALA A 450 -20.38 16.16 -8.69
N GLY A 451 -21.06 16.34 -9.82
CA GLY A 451 -22.50 16.09 -9.95
C GLY A 451 -22.86 14.60 -10.05
N ASN A 452 -21.89 13.73 -10.35
CA ASN A 452 -22.11 12.29 -10.47
C ASN A 452 -21.15 11.51 -9.56
N LEU A 453 -21.67 10.46 -8.93
CA LEU A 453 -20.93 9.54 -8.08
C LEU A 453 -21.14 8.10 -8.57
N LEU A 454 -20.06 7.39 -8.84
CA LEU A 454 -20.05 5.96 -9.15
C LEU A 454 -19.45 5.18 -7.99
N TYR A 455 -20.18 4.21 -7.46
CA TYR A 455 -19.71 3.35 -6.38
C TYR A 455 -19.39 1.98 -6.94
N MET A 456 -18.19 1.47 -6.64
CA MET A 456 -17.75 0.19 -7.19
C MET A 456 -18.15 -0.99 -6.28
N GLN A 457 -18.09 -0.89 -4.94
CA GLN A 457 -18.56 -1.97 -4.05
C GLN A 457 -18.96 -1.47 -2.66
N PHE A 458 -19.72 -2.27 -1.94
CA PHE A 458 -19.96 -2.13 -0.50
C PHE A 458 -18.73 -2.59 0.28
N LYS A 459 -17.91 -1.63 0.71
CA LYS A 459 -17.01 -1.85 1.83
C LYS A 459 -16.87 -0.54 2.57
N TYR A 460 -17.55 -0.48 3.72
CA TYR A 460 -17.34 0.46 4.82
C TYR A 460 -18.01 1.86 4.71
N ASN A 461 -19.03 2.03 5.56
CA ASN A 461 -19.55 3.24 6.19
C ASN A 461 -18.77 4.55 5.94
N GLN A 462 -19.12 5.25 4.85
CA GLN A 462 -19.17 6.71 4.71
C GLN A 462 -19.85 7.03 3.38
N THR A 463 -21.08 6.57 3.28
CA THR A 463 -22.00 7.03 2.25
C THR A 463 -22.41 8.45 2.60
N ASP A 464 -21.89 9.43 1.85
CA ASP A 464 -22.23 10.85 2.03
C ASP A 464 -23.69 11.06 1.61
N PHE A 465 -24.60 10.85 2.55
CA PHE A 465 -26.05 10.93 2.34
C PHE A 465 -26.61 12.36 2.41
N GLU A 466 -25.76 13.37 2.30
CA GLU A 466 -26.17 14.76 2.57
C GLU A 466 -26.60 15.55 1.33
N ASP A 467 -26.11 15.21 0.12
CA ASP A 467 -26.44 15.95 -1.12
C ASP A 467 -27.26 15.11 -2.12
N GLU A 468 -28.58 15.19 -1.98
CA GLU A 468 -29.55 14.50 -2.87
C GLU A 468 -29.49 14.94 -4.34
N ARG A 469 -28.85 16.08 -4.64
CA ARG A 469 -28.73 16.63 -5.99
C ARG A 469 -27.73 15.86 -6.86
N LYS A 470 -26.81 15.10 -6.25
CA LYS A 470 -25.83 14.28 -6.98
C LYS A 470 -26.51 13.04 -7.57
N ASN A 471 -26.13 12.65 -8.79
CA ASN A 471 -26.58 11.40 -9.40
C ASN A 471 -25.71 10.25 -8.91
N ARG A 472 -26.33 9.17 -8.42
CA ARG A 472 -25.62 8.07 -7.75
C ARG A 472 -25.91 6.74 -8.44
N ILE A 473 -24.87 6.11 -8.96
CA ILE A 473 -24.93 4.73 -9.48
C ILE A 473 -24.06 3.84 -8.60
N MET A 474 -24.63 2.73 -8.12
CA MET A 474 -23.86 1.62 -7.57
C MET A 474 -23.63 0.60 -8.68
N TYR A 475 -22.37 0.38 -9.07
CA TYR A 475 -22.00 -0.67 -10.02
C TYR A 475 -21.52 -1.90 -9.25
N LEU A 476 -22.42 -2.85 -8.98
CA LEU A 476 -22.13 -4.12 -8.31
C LEU A 476 -21.40 -5.07 -9.26
N TYR A 477 -20.15 -4.74 -9.61
CA TYR A 477 -19.36 -5.46 -10.61
C TYR A 477 -18.91 -6.86 -10.12
N PHE A 478 -18.82 -7.06 -8.80
CA PHE A 478 -18.80 -8.36 -8.14
C PHE A 478 -19.76 -8.37 -6.93
N PRO A 479 -20.87 -9.12 -6.99
CA PRO A 479 -21.81 -9.24 -5.88
C PRO A 479 -21.29 -10.25 -4.84
N THR A 480 -20.43 -9.84 -3.91
CA THR A 480 -19.94 -10.74 -2.83
C THR A 480 -19.90 -10.05 -1.47
N GLU A 481 -20.68 -10.55 -0.52
CA GLU A 481 -20.17 -10.96 0.79
C GLU A 481 -20.16 -12.49 0.85
N ILE A 482 -18.97 -13.09 1.00
CA ILE A 482 -18.81 -14.50 1.37
C ILE A 482 -18.40 -14.51 2.85
N PRO A 483 -19.24 -14.97 3.79
CA PRO A 483 -18.81 -15.20 5.16
C PRO A 483 -17.94 -16.45 5.25
N ASP A 484 -16.99 -16.43 6.18
CA ASP A 484 -15.93 -17.45 6.40
C ASP A 484 -16.41 -18.90 6.66
N THR A 485 -17.71 -19.21 6.62
CA THR A 485 -18.24 -20.54 7.02
C THR A 485 -19.26 -21.23 6.10
N ALA A 486 -19.65 -20.68 4.94
CA ALA A 486 -20.80 -21.23 4.21
C ALA A 486 -20.45 -22.12 2.99
N LYS A 487 -20.86 -23.40 3.04
CA LYS A 487 -21.02 -24.27 1.86
C LYS A 487 -22.39 -23.99 1.23
N PHE A 488 -22.44 -23.32 0.08
CA PHE A 488 -23.68 -23.05 -0.64
C PHE A 488 -24.14 -24.29 -1.43
N LYS A 489 -25.43 -24.65 -1.33
CA LYS A 489 -25.99 -25.84 -2.03
C LYS A 489 -27.00 -25.51 -3.13
N ASN A 490 -27.46 -24.26 -3.27
CA ASN A 490 -28.35 -23.83 -4.36
C ASN A 490 -28.39 -22.30 -4.50
N THR A 491 -28.94 -21.83 -5.62
CA THR A 491 -29.04 -20.41 -5.97
C THR A 491 -29.90 -19.59 -4.99
N LYS A 492 -30.92 -20.17 -4.36
CA LYS A 492 -31.79 -19.46 -3.40
C LYS A 492 -31.06 -19.07 -2.12
N ASP A 493 -30.15 -19.92 -1.63
CA ASP A 493 -29.38 -19.67 -0.41
C ASP A 493 -28.41 -18.49 -0.59
N VAL A 494 -27.87 -18.34 -1.80
CA VAL A 494 -27.00 -17.23 -2.22
C VAL A 494 -27.74 -15.89 -2.20
N PHE A 495 -28.98 -15.85 -2.69
CA PHE A 495 -29.81 -14.63 -2.64
C PHE A 495 -30.23 -14.24 -1.21
N GLN A 496 -30.34 -15.20 -0.30
CA GLN A 496 -30.72 -14.93 1.09
C GLN A 496 -29.58 -14.27 1.88
N TYR A 497 -28.33 -14.65 1.59
CA TYR A 497 -27.14 -14.16 2.31
C TYR A 497 -26.63 -12.81 1.80
N ASN A 498 -26.58 -12.60 0.47
CA ASN A 498 -26.18 -11.31 -0.12
C ASN A 498 -27.26 -10.22 0.00
N THR A 499 -28.39 -10.53 0.62
CA THR A 499 -29.47 -9.58 0.90
C THR A 499 -29.83 -9.53 2.37
N ASP A 500 -28.82 -9.78 3.22
CA ASP A 500 -28.88 -9.45 4.64
C ASP A 500 -29.51 -8.06 4.81
N ALA A 501 -30.31 -7.87 5.86
CA ALA A 501 -31.21 -6.71 5.96
C ALA A 501 -30.47 -5.37 5.80
N SER A 502 -29.19 -5.32 6.18
CA SER A 502 -28.28 -4.19 5.99
C SER A 502 -28.03 -3.79 4.54
N LEU A 503 -27.90 -4.75 3.62
CA LEU A 503 -27.61 -4.49 2.19
C LEU A 503 -28.84 -3.92 1.46
N ASN A 504 -30.06 -4.30 1.86
CA ASN A 504 -31.27 -3.70 1.29
C ASN A 504 -31.42 -2.23 1.73
N ASP A 505 -31.01 -1.90 2.96
CA ASP A 505 -31.10 -0.55 3.50
C ASP A 505 -30.12 0.41 2.82
N GLU A 506 -28.95 -0.04 2.36
CA GLU A 506 -28.01 0.86 1.65
C GLU A 506 -28.34 1.05 0.17
N LEU A 507 -28.91 0.03 -0.48
CA LEU A 507 -29.27 0.09 -1.90
C LEU A 507 -30.36 1.12 -2.21
N GLN A 508 -31.16 1.52 -1.22
CA GLN A 508 -32.22 2.53 -1.39
C GLN A 508 -31.69 3.93 -1.70
N TYR A 509 -30.42 4.21 -1.38
CA TYR A 509 -29.84 5.54 -1.54
C TYR A 509 -29.27 5.79 -2.94
N PHE A 510 -29.18 4.76 -3.77
CA PHE A 510 -28.70 4.88 -5.14
C PHE A 510 -29.86 5.15 -6.09
N ASP A 511 -29.64 6.05 -7.05
CA ASP A 511 -30.63 6.34 -8.08
C ASP A 511 -30.76 5.18 -9.06
N LEU A 512 -29.70 4.38 -9.21
CA LEU A 512 -29.64 3.21 -10.05
C LEU A 512 -28.59 2.20 -9.56
N ILE A 513 -28.91 0.92 -9.66
CA ILE A 513 -27.99 -0.19 -9.49
C ILE A 513 -27.62 -0.73 -10.87
N ALA A 514 -26.34 -0.68 -11.22
CA ALA A 514 -25.77 -1.37 -12.38
C ALA A 514 -25.15 -2.69 -11.90
N THR A 515 -25.34 -3.79 -12.63
CA THR A 515 -24.67 -5.06 -12.31
C THR A 515 -24.47 -5.94 -13.54
N PRO A 516 -23.35 -6.69 -13.62
CA PRO A 516 -23.11 -7.70 -14.64
C PRO A 516 -23.75 -9.04 -14.28
N ALA A 517 -24.27 -9.22 -13.06
CA ALA A 517 -24.94 -10.44 -12.64
C ALA A 517 -26.42 -10.41 -13.07
N LYS A 518 -26.68 -10.84 -14.30
CA LYS A 518 -27.99 -10.64 -14.97
C LYS A 518 -29.15 -11.28 -14.22
N ALA A 519 -28.91 -12.39 -13.51
CA ALA A 519 -29.94 -13.09 -12.74
C ALA A 519 -30.42 -12.28 -11.52
N LEU A 520 -29.66 -11.28 -11.06
CA LEU A 520 -30.03 -10.45 -9.91
C LEU A 520 -31.11 -9.41 -10.24
N LEU A 521 -31.25 -9.03 -11.52
CA LEU A 521 -32.09 -7.90 -11.93
C LEU A 521 -33.57 -8.05 -11.55
N PRO A 522 -34.24 -9.22 -11.75
CA PRO A 522 -35.64 -9.37 -11.36
C PRO A 522 -35.86 -9.21 -9.86
N GLU A 523 -34.96 -9.75 -9.04
CA GLU A 523 -35.09 -9.67 -7.57
C GLU A 523 -34.82 -8.26 -7.03
N LEU A 524 -33.80 -7.56 -7.55
CA LEU A 524 -33.55 -6.15 -7.21
C LEU A 524 -34.76 -5.26 -7.53
N ARG A 525 -35.39 -5.48 -8.69
CA ARG A 525 -36.59 -4.74 -9.11
C ARG A 525 -37.82 -5.08 -8.26
N LYS A 526 -37.98 -6.36 -7.92
CA LYS A 526 -39.07 -6.83 -7.04
C LYS A 526 -38.98 -6.22 -5.64
N LYS A 527 -37.76 -5.94 -5.17
CA LYS A 527 -37.49 -5.23 -3.90
C LYS A 527 -37.62 -3.71 -3.99
N GLY A 528 -37.97 -3.17 -5.17
CA GLY A 528 -38.23 -1.74 -5.36
C GLY A 528 -37.03 -0.93 -5.87
N HIS A 529 -35.88 -1.55 -6.10
CA HIS A 529 -34.71 -0.83 -6.62
C HIS A 529 -34.76 -0.70 -8.16
N LYS A 530 -34.27 0.42 -8.68
CA LYS A 530 -34.00 0.57 -10.12
C LYS A 530 -32.69 -0.16 -10.43
N ALA A 531 -32.76 -1.21 -11.26
CA ALA A 531 -31.59 -2.01 -11.60
C ALA A 531 -31.46 -2.29 -13.11
N VAL A 532 -30.24 -2.21 -13.65
CA VAL A 532 -29.92 -2.43 -15.07
C VAL A 532 -28.71 -3.33 -15.25
N PHE A 533 -28.67 -4.04 -16.38
CA PHE A 533 -27.52 -4.84 -16.78
C PHE A 533 -26.40 -3.92 -17.30
N VAL A 534 -25.22 -4.03 -16.71
CA VAL A 534 -23.96 -3.47 -17.24
C VAL A 534 -22.93 -4.58 -17.15
N PRO A 535 -22.44 -5.13 -18.28
CA PRO A 535 -21.53 -6.27 -18.25
C PRO A 535 -20.17 -5.87 -17.69
N GLN A 536 -19.34 -6.85 -17.31
CA GLN A 536 -17.89 -6.63 -17.24
C GLN A 536 -17.34 -6.43 -18.66
N PHE A 537 -16.09 -6.04 -18.78
CA PHE A 537 -15.54 -5.55 -20.05
C PHE A 537 -14.02 -5.66 -20.05
N THR A 538 -13.44 -5.58 -21.25
CA THR A 538 -11.99 -5.52 -21.43
C THR A 538 -11.50 -4.10 -21.77
N ASN A 539 -10.22 -3.83 -21.56
CA ASN A 539 -9.52 -2.71 -22.16
C ASN A 539 -8.79 -3.19 -23.44
N PRO A 540 -9.25 -2.85 -24.65
CA PRO A 540 -8.66 -3.35 -25.90
C PRO A 540 -7.23 -2.87 -26.17
N GLU A 541 -6.82 -1.74 -25.59
CA GLU A 541 -5.46 -1.22 -25.77
C GLU A 541 -4.45 -2.06 -24.98
N LYS A 542 -4.87 -2.51 -23.80
CA LYS A 542 -4.14 -3.39 -22.89
C LYS A 542 -4.19 -4.86 -23.33
N PHE A 543 -5.39 -5.38 -23.57
CA PHE A 543 -5.63 -6.77 -23.99
C PHE A 543 -5.66 -6.92 -25.51
N ARG A 544 -4.62 -6.42 -26.18
CA ARG A 544 -4.39 -6.65 -27.61
C ARG A 544 -3.61 -7.96 -27.85
N PRO A 545 -3.79 -8.63 -29.00
CA PRO A 545 -3.00 -9.81 -29.35
C PRO A 545 -1.51 -9.47 -29.47
N GLU A 546 -0.70 -10.00 -28.54
CA GLU A 546 0.75 -9.82 -28.51
C GLU A 546 1.43 -11.12 -28.05
N PRO A 547 1.40 -12.19 -28.88
CA PRO A 547 1.94 -13.48 -28.49
C PRO A 547 3.47 -13.43 -28.30
N ASP A 548 3.95 -14.16 -27.31
CA ASP A 548 5.36 -14.32 -26.95
C ASP A 548 5.72 -15.82 -26.96
N THR A 549 6.71 -16.18 -27.77
CA THR A 549 7.18 -17.56 -27.89
C THR A 549 7.70 -18.13 -26.57
N ALA A 550 8.22 -17.29 -25.66
CA ALA A 550 8.73 -17.71 -24.36
C ALA A 550 7.60 -18.07 -23.36
N LEU A 551 6.36 -17.61 -23.62
CA LEU A 551 5.21 -17.78 -22.74
C LEU A 551 4.22 -18.84 -23.25
N GLN A 552 4.58 -19.61 -24.27
CA GLN A 552 3.71 -20.62 -24.85
C GLN A 552 3.36 -21.72 -23.84
N SER A 553 2.09 -22.12 -23.84
CA SER A 553 1.61 -23.29 -23.10
C SER A 553 0.51 -24.00 -23.87
N GLU A 554 0.32 -25.30 -23.61
CA GLU A 554 -0.82 -26.04 -24.17
C GLU A 554 -2.12 -25.58 -23.52
N LEU A 555 -2.19 -25.68 -22.19
CA LEU A 555 -3.28 -25.11 -21.39
C LEU A 555 -2.74 -24.00 -20.49
N LEU A 556 -3.50 -22.92 -20.33
CA LEU A 556 -3.19 -21.82 -19.42
C LEU A 556 -4.35 -21.59 -18.46
N PHE A 557 -4.05 -21.49 -17.17
CA PHE A 557 -4.97 -20.93 -16.17
C PHE A 557 -4.27 -19.82 -15.39
N VAL A 558 -4.91 -18.65 -15.31
CA VAL A 558 -4.44 -17.52 -14.49
C VAL A 558 -5.52 -17.18 -13.47
N GLY A 559 -5.21 -17.37 -12.19
CA GLY A 559 -6.06 -17.07 -11.04
C GLY A 559 -5.75 -17.95 -9.84
N SER A 560 -6.10 -17.51 -8.64
CA SER A 560 -5.87 -18.24 -7.39
C SER A 560 -7.00 -19.23 -7.07
N PRO A 561 -6.75 -20.34 -6.34
CA PRO A 561 -7.73 -21.34 -5.97
C PRO A 561 -8.46 -20.96 -4.67
N TRP A 562 -9.11 -19.80 -4.66
CA TRP A 562 -9.97 -19.36 -3.55
C TRP A 562 -11.19 -20.28 -3.38
N TYR A 563 -11.57 -20.96 -4.45
CA TYR A 563 -12.59 -22.00 -4.56
C TYR A 563 -12.05 -23.10 -5.47
N GLU A 564 -12.79 -24.20 -5.59
CA GLU A 564 -12.43 -25.29 -6.50
C GLU A 564 -12.37 -24.80 -7.95
N ARG A 565 -11.27 -25.12 -8.63
CA ARG A 565 -11.04 -24.78 -10.05
C ARG A 565 -11.15 -26.06 -10.87
N VAL A 566 -12.38 -26.43 -11.23
CA VAL A 566 -12.67 -27.72 -11.84
C VAL A 566 -11.91 -27.98 -13.14
N SER A 567 -11.69 -26.97 -13.99
CA SER A 567 -10.89 -27.12 -15.22
C SER A 567 -9.43 -27.46 -14.92
N VAL A 568 -8.85 -26.86 -13.88
CA VAL A 568 -7.46 -27.14 -13.45
C VAL A 568 -7.38 -28.55 -12.87
N THR A 569 -8.33 -28.92 -12.00
CA THR A 569 -8.42 -30.29 -11.46
C THR A 569 -8.51 -31.31 -12.58
N TYR A 570 -9.42 -31.13 -13.55
CA TYR A 570 -9.57 -32.05 -14.67
C TYR A 570 -8.33 -32.11 -15.55
N ALA A 571 -7.69 -30.97 -15.79
CA ALA A 571 -6.47 -30.93 -16.59
C ALA A 571 -5.32 -31.72 -15.95
N VAL A 572 -5.14 -31.55 -14.64
CA VAL A 572 -4.14 -32.29 -13.85
C VAL A 572 -4.44 -33.79 -13.83
N GLU A 573 -5.69 -34.17 -13.59
CA GLU A 573 -6.09 -35.58 -13.52
C GLU A 573 -5.97 -36.32 -14.85
N TYR A 574 -6.24 -35.64 -15.98
CA TYR A 574 -6.02 -36.20 -17.31
C TYR A 574 -4.56 -36.11 -17.79
N GLY A 575 -3.69 -35.44 -17.02
CA GLY A 575 -2.26 -35.36 -17.30
C GLY A 575 -1.89 -34.40 -18.43
N TYR A 576 -2.73 -33.41 -18.74
CA TYR A 576 -2.38 -32.37 -19.72
C TYR A 576 -1.26 -31.46 -19.19
N ASP A 577 -0.47 -30.88 -20.10
CA ASP A 577 0.50 -29.84 -19.75
C ASP A 577 -0.22 -28.50 -19.53
N ILE A 578 -0.54 -28.22 -18.27
CA ILE A 578 -1.17 -26.98 -17.85
C ILE A 578 -0.16 -26.07 -17.15
N ALA A 579 -0.07 -24.84 -17.64
CA ALA A 579 0.61 -23.74 -16.99
C ALA A 579 -0.37 -23.01 -16.06
N VAL A 580 -0.12 -23.06 -14.76
CA VAL A 580 -0.95 -22.41 -13.73
C VAL A 580 -0.18 -21.25 -13.12
N TYR A 581 -0.81 -20.06 -13.14
CA TYR A 581 -0.33 -18.88 -12.44
C TYR A 581 -1.36 -18.42 -11.41
N GLY A 582 -0.92 -18.14 -10.18
CA GLY A 582 -1.76 -17.63 -9.11
C GLY A 582 -1.25 -18.00 -7.72
N LEU A 583 -1.80 -17.36 -6.70
CA LEU A 583 -1.40 -17.59 -5.32
C LEU A 583 -1.98 -18.89 -4.78
N ASN A 584 -1.34 -19.49 -3.77
CA ASN A 584 -1.92 -20.58 -2.97
C ASN A 584 -2.24 -21.88 -3.74
N TRP A 585 -1.56 -22.15 -4.85
CA TRP A 585 -1.64 -23.42 -5.58
C TRP A 585 -0.77 -24.53 -5.01
N ARG A 586 0.35 -24.18 -4.34
CA ARG A 586 1.25 -25.16 -3.72
C ARG A 586 0.47 -26.03 -2.72
N GLY A 587 0.65 -27.33 -2.81
CA GLY A 587 -0.12 -28.31 -2.01
C GLY A 587 -1.53 -28.62 -2.49
N LYS A 588 -2.07 -27.90 -3.50
CA LYS A 588 -3.37 -28.22 -4.13
C LYS A 588 -3.22 -28.95 -5.46
N ILE A 589 -2.17 -28.65 -6.21
CA ILE A 589 -1.79 -29.35 -7.44
C ILE A 589 -0.30 -29.69 -7.41
N PRO A 590 0.18 -30.65 -8.22
CA PRO A 590 1.61 -30.93 -8.31
C PRO A 590 2.42 -29.70 -8.76
N ASP A 591 3.49 -29.37 -8.03
CA ASP A 591 4.30 -28.15 -8.23
C ASP A 591 4.80 -27.96 -9.67
N ARG A 592 5.00 -29.07 -10.41
CA ARG A 592 5.42 -29.03 -11.82
C ARG A 592 4.47 -28.28 -12.75
N PHE A 593 3.22 -28.06 -12.35
CA PHE A 593 2.22 -27.30 -13.12
C PHE A 593 2.16 -25.81 -12.74
N ILE A 594 2.73 -25.45 -11.58
CA ILE A 594 2.76 -24.07 -11.09
C ILE A 594 3.93 -23.34 -11.78
N ARG A 595 3.63 -22.31 -12.57
CA ARG A 595 4.62 -21.55 -13.34
C ARG A 595 4.97 -20.20 -12.70
N GLY A 596 4.15 -19.72 -11.78
CA GLY A 596 4.41 -18.51 -11.02
C GLY A 596 3.25 -18.17 -10.09
N ASP A 597 3.52 -17.36 -9.07
CA ASP A 597 2.52 -16.97 -8.08
C ASP A 597 1.68 -15.76 -8.56
N TYR A 598 2.20 -14.98 -9.51
CA TYR A 598 1.54 -13.79 -10.03
C TYR A 598 1.89 -13.54 -11.51
N VAL A 599 0.97 -12.89 -12.23
CA VAL A 599 1.20 -12.35 -13.58
C VAL A 599 0.78 -10.89 -13.54
N ASP A 600 1.70 -9.98 -13.88
CA ASP A 600 1.40 -8.56 -14.01
C ASP A 600 0.25 -8.35 -15.00
N ASN A 601 -0.76 -7.60 -14.59
CA ASN A 601 -1.94 -7.36 -15.40
C ASN A 601 -1.61 -6.68 -16.74
N ASN A 602 -0.54 -5.87 -16.81
CA ASN A 602 -0.06 -5.23 -18.04
C ASN A 602 0.65 -6.19 -19.01
N MET A 603 1.06 -7.38 -18.54
CA MET A 603 1.66 -8.42 -19.38
C MET A 603 0.70 -9.58 -19.68
N LEU A 604 -0.43 -9.63 -18.99
CA LEU A 604 -1.38 -10.75 -19.03
C LEU A 604 -1.92 -11.05 -20.44
N ASN A 605 -2.03 -10.02 -21.29
CA ASN A 605 -2.40 -10.19 -22.69
C ASN A 605 -1.43 -11.10 -23.47
N LYS A 606 -0.13 -11.06 -23.15
CA LYS A 606 0.89 -11.91 -23.78
C LYS A 606 0.70 -13.37 -23.41
N TYR A 607 0.43 -13.64 -22.13
CA TYR A 607 0.14 -15.01 -21.66
C TYR A 607 -1.11 -15.57 -22.36
N TYR A 608 -2.21 -14.81 -22.37
CA TYR A 608 -3.42 -15.22 -23.06
C TYR A 608 -3.20 -15.45 -24.57
N ALA A 609 -2.52 -14.54 -25.26
CA ALA A 609 -2.25 -14.65 -26.69
C ALA A 609 -1.29 -15.81 -27.04
N SER A 610 -0.46 -16.26 -26.10
CA SER A 610 0.55 -17.30 -26.33
C SER A 610 0.05 -18.72 -26.03
N ALA A 611 -1.02 -18.87 -25.25
CA ALA A 611 -1.58 -20.16 -24.91
C ALA A 611 -2.37 -20.77 -26.07
N LYS A 612 -2.29 -22.10 -26.26
CA LYS A 612 -3.17 -22.79 -27.23
C LYS A 612 -4.61 -22.77 -26.77
N ILE A 613 -4.86 -22.98 -25.47
CA ILE A 613 -6.17 -22.96 -24.83
C ILE A 613 -6.06 -22.25 -23.47
N VAL A 614 -6.85 -21.19 -23.27
CA VAL A 614 -7.05 -20.58 -21.95
C VAL A 614 -8.24 -21.26 -21.28
N LEU A 615 -8.06 -21.71 -20.04
CA LEU A 615 -9.12 -22.28 -19.23
C LEU A 615 -9.74 -21.19 -18.35
N SER A 616 -11.05 -21.23 -18.21
CA SER A 616 -11.78 -20.33 -17.34
C SER A 616 -12.87 -21.08 -16.59
N ASP A 617 -13.01 -20.81 -15.29
CA ASP A 617 -14.11 -21.30 -14.47
C ASP A 617 -14.60 -20.19 -13.54
N HIS A 618 -15.90 -20.19 -13.26
CA HIS A 618 -16.58 -19.44 -12.22
C HIS A 618 -16.74 -20.30 -10.95
N PRO A 619 -16.90 -19.65 -9.79
CA PRO A 619 -17.63 -20.24 -8.68
C PRO A 619 -19.06 -20.59 -9.09
N ASP A 620 -19.60 -21.69 -8.56
CA ASP A 620 -20.98 -22.12 -8.82
C ASP A 620 -22.01 -21.01 -8.51
N ASP A 621 -21.79 -20.24 -7.43
CA ASP A 621 -22.66 -19.14 -7.02
C ASP A 621 -22.61 -17.96 -7.99
N LEU A 622 -21.42 -17.56 -8.48
CA LEU A 622 -21.31 -16.47 -9.46
C LEU A 622 -21.88 -16.88 -10.82
N ALA A 623 -21.66 -18.12 -11.26
CA ALA A 623 -22.29 -18.66 -12.45
C ALA A 623 -23.83 -18.65 -12.33
N ALA A 624 -24.34 -19.05 -11.16
CA ALA A 624 -25.76 -19.02 -10.84
C ALA A 624 -26.37 -17.60 -10.84
N MET A 625 -25.63 -16.60 -10.36
CA MET A 625 -26.04 -15.19 -10.43
C MET A 625 -26.01 -14.61 -11.86
N GLY A 626 -25.50 -15.38 -12.82
CA GLY A 626 -25.37 -14.98 -14.21
C GLY A 626 -24.28 -13.94 -14.44
N LEU A 627 -23.21 -14.01 -13.64
CA LEU A 627 -21.99 -13.27 -13.89
C LEU A 627 -21.18 -14.00 -14.99
N VAL A 628 -20.70 -13.23 -15.96
CA VAL A 628 -19.67 -13.67 -16.92
C VAL A 628 -18.37 -12.97 -16.51
N ILE A 629 -17.40 -13.72 -15.98
CA ILE A 629 -16.18 -13.17 -15.37
C ILE A 629 -15.22 -12.54 -16.38
N ASN A 630 -14.45 -11.57 -15.89
CA ASN A 630 -13.64 -10.69 -16.71
C ASN A 630 -12.64 -11.42 -17.62
N ARG A 631 -12.09 -12.54 -17.14
CA ARG A 631 -11.13 -13.37 -17.89
C ARG A 631 -11.63 -13.70 -19.30
N LEU A 632 -12.94 -13.92 -19.47
CA LEU A 632 -13.52 -14.24 -20.78
C LEU A 632 -13.41 -13.07 -21.75
N TYR A 633 -13.62 -11.83 -21.29
CA TYR A 633 -13.47 -10.63 -22.11
C TYR A 633 -11.99 -10.34 -22.39
N ASP A 634 -11.13 -10.37 -21.38
CA ASP A 634 -9.70 -10.07 -21.53
C ASP A 634 -8.97 -11.08 -22.42
N ALA A 635 -9.18 -12.38 -22.20
CA ALA A 635 -8.54 -13.41 -23.01
C ALA A 635 -9.07 -13.39 -24.46
N SER A 636 -10.36 -13.15 -24.68
CA SER A 636 -10.91 -13.07 -26.03
C SER A 636 -10.43 -11.82 -26.77
N ALA A 637 -10.30 -10.67 -26.09
CA ALA A 637 -9.71 -9.45 -26.66
C ALA A 637 -8.25 -9.66 -27.08
N ALA A 638 -7.48 -10.36 -26.23
CA ALA A 638 -6.10 -10.78 -26.50
C ALA A 638 -6.00 -11.82 -27.63
N GLY A 639 -7.13 -12.31 -28.16
CA GLY A 639 -7.19 -13.26 -29.28
C GLY A 639 -7.00 -14.71 -28.86
N ALA A 640 -7.11 -15.02 -27.58
CA ALA A 640 -6.99 -16.37 -27.06
C ALA A 640 -8.21 -17.22 -27.41
N PHE A 641 -7.97 -18.52 -27.57
CA PHE A 641 -9.03 -19.52 -27.61
C PHE A 641 -9.33 -20.00 -26.19
N ILE A 642 -10.61 -19.99 -25.80
CA ILE A 642 -11.04 -20.22 -24.43
C ILE A 642 -11.95 -21.45 -24.37
N ILE A 643 -11.78 -22.27 -23.34
CA ILE A 643 -12.78 -23.27 -22.92
C ILE A 643 -13.24 -22.90 -21.51
N SER A 644 -14.56 -22.86 -21.29
CA SER A 644 -15.18 -22.59 -19.99
C SER A 644 -16.16 -23.69 -19.60
N GLU A 645 -16.58 -23.73 -18.35
CA GLU A 645 -17.76 -24.47 -17.95
C GLU A 645 -19.05 -23.92 -18.61
N TYR A 646 -20.09 -24.74 -18.66
CA TYR A 646 -21.38 -24.33 -19.20
C TYR A 646 -22.06 -23.28 -18.35
N SER A 647 -22.33 -22.12 -18.96
CA SER A 647 -23.18 -21.07 -18.43
C SER A 647 -24.11 -20.56 -19.52
N PRO A 648 -25.44 -20.52 -19.29
CA PRO A 648 -26.38 -19.96 -20.27
C PRO A 648 -26.11 -18.48 -20.57
N TYR A 649 -25.41 -17.77 -19.67
CA TYR A 649 -25.04 -16.36 -19.86
C TYR A 649 -23.78 -16.21 -20.73
N ILE A 650 -22.84 -17.17 -20.67
CA ILE A 650 -21.75 -17.25 -21.65
C ILE A 650 -22.32 -17.58 -23.03
N GLU A 651 -23.25 -18.53 -23.11
CA GLU A 651 -23.94 -18.88 -24.37
C GLU A 651 -24.70 -17.69 -24.95
N GLU A 652 -25.39 -16.91 -24.11
CA GLU A 652 -26.10 -15.72 -24.57
C GLU A 652 -25.18 -14.68 -25.23
N ILE A 653 -23.99 -14.45 -24.65
CA ILE A 653 -23.04 -13.43 -25.12
C ILE A 653 -22.20 -13.96 -26.29
N PHE A 654 -21.60 -15.13 -26.11
CA PHE A 654 -20.57 -15.68 -26.99
C PHE A 654 -21.11 -16.75 -27.95
N GLY A 655 -22.35 -17.21 -27.78
CA GLY A 655 -22.88 -18.34 -28.54
C GLY A 655 -21.96 -19.56 -28.44
N ASP A 656 -21.63 -20.13 -29.59
CA ASP A 656 -20.69 -21.26 -29.67
C ASP A 656 -19.22 -20.84 -29.81
N SER A 657 -18.90 -19.53 -29.77
CA SER A 657 -17.53 -19.05 -29.97
C SER A 657 -16.60 -19.36 -28.78
N ILE A 658 -17.15 -19.56 -27.58
CA ILE A 658 -16.46 -20.13 -26.43
C ILE A 658 -17.06 -21.51 -26.16
N PRO A 659 -16.35 -22.61 -26.49
CA PRO A 659 -16.83 -23.95 -26.19
C PRO A 659 -16.95 -24.19 -24.68
N MET A 660 -18.04 -24.84 -24.31
CA MET A 660 -18.41 -25.05 -22.92
C MET A 660 -18.59 -26.52 -22.58
N TYR A 661 -18.15 -26.94 -21.38
CA TYR A 661 -18.33 -28.29 -20.87
C TYR A 661 -19.26 -28.32 -19.65
N LYS A 662 -20.07 -29.38 -19.52
CA LYS A 662 -20.93 -29.61 -18.34
C LYS A 662 -20.32 -30.57 -17.34
N ASP A 663 -19.40 -31.41 -17.81
CA ASP A 663 -18.76 -32.43 -16.99
C ASP A 663 -17.33 -32.71 -17.44
N LYS A 664 -16.63 -33.50 -16.64
CA LYS A 664 -15.24 -33.91 -16.86
C LYS A 664 -15.02 -34.63 -18.20
N LYS A 665 -15.99 -35.40 -18.68
CA LYS A 665 -15.89 -36.13 -19.96
C LYS A 665 -16.01 -35.18 -21.14
N GLU A 666 -16.97 -34.26 -21.10
CA GLU A 666 -17.10 -33.19 -22.09
C GLU A 666 -15.85 -32.29 -22.12
N PHE A 667 -15.31 -31.92 -20.95
CA PHE A 667 -14.06 -31.18 -20.85
C PHE A 667 -12.93 -31.88 -21.62
N LYS A 668 -12.74 -33.19 -21.40
CA LYS A 668 -11.74 -33.97 -22.12
C LYS A 668 -11.97 -33.96 -23.63
N ILE A 669 -13.21 -34.20 -24.07
CA ILE A 669 -13.56 -34.22 -25.51
C ILE A 669 -13.21 -32.87 -26.15
N LEU A 670 -13.57 -31.75 -25.52
CA LEU A 670 -13.27 -30.43 -26.04
C LEU A 670 -11.76 -30.15 -26.07
N VAL A 671 -11.05 -30.42 -24.97
CA VAL A 671 -9.59 -30.19 -24.91
C VAL A 671 -8.87 -31.02 -25.97
N ASP A 672 -9.13 -32.34 -26.06
CA ASP A 672 -8.49 -33.22 -27.05
C ASP A 672 -8.79 -32.73 -28.48
N TYR A 673 -10.06 -32.43 -28.76
CA TYR A 673 -10.47 -31.96 -30.09
C TYR A 673 -9.75 -30.65 -30.45
N TYR A 674 -9.81 -29.64 -29.57
CA TYR A 674 -9.24 -28.35 -29.90
C TYR A 674 -7.71 -28.37 -29.87
N LEU A 675 -7.05 -29.20 -29.07
CA LEU A 675 -5.60 -29.40 -29.15
C LEU A 675 -5.17 -29.88 -30.54
N ALA A 676 -5.95 -30.80 -31.14
CA ALA A 676 -5.69 -31.37 -32.47
C ALA A 676 -6.10 -30.48 -33.66
N HIS A 677 -6.96 -29.46 -33.46
CA HIS A 677 -7.54 -28.65 -34.53
C HIS A 677 -7.22 -27.14 -34.37
N PRO A 678 -5.98 -26.69 -34.65
CA PRO A 678 -5.55 -25.30 -34.45
C PRO A 678 -6.34 -24.28 -35.30
N GLU A 679 -6.78 -24.66 -36.50
CA GLU A 679 -7.63 -23.82 -37.36
C GLU A 679 -9.01 -23.58 -36.74
N LYS A 680 -9.58 -24.60 -36.09
CA LYS A 680 -10.86 -24.46 -35.38
C LYS A 680 -10.74 -23.63 -34.11
N ARG A 681 -9.61 -23.74 -33.39
CA ARG A 681 -9.30 -22.82 -32.27
C ARG A 681 -9.27 -21.37 -32.76
N ARG A 682 -8.53 -21.11 -33.84
CA ARG A 682 -8.39 -19.75 -34.41
C ARG A 682 -9.72 -19.18 -34.88
N GLU A 683 -10.54 -19.97 -35.56
CA GLU A 683 -11.89 -19.57 -36.00
C GLU A 683 -12.76 -19.10 -34.81
N LYS A 684 -12.80 -19.89 -33.74
CA LYS A 684 -13.58 -19.57 -32.54
C LYS A 684 -13.04 -18.37 -31.77
N ALA A 685 -11.72 -18.28 -31.59
CA ALA A 685 -11.07 -17.14 -30.94
C ALA A 685 -11.34 -15.82 -31.66
N LEU A 686 -11.28 -15.81 -33.00
CA LEU A 686 -11.58 -14.61 -33.80
C LEU A 686 -13.04 -14.15 -33.65
N ARG A 687 -14.00 -15.09 -33.60
CA ARG A 687 -15.42 -14.77 -33.36
C ARG A 687 -15.63 -14.22 -31.95
N ALA A 688 -15.08 -14.87 -30.93
CA ALA A 688 -15.19 -14.41 -29.54
C ALA A 688 -14.58 -13.01 -29.37
N ARG A 689 -13.40 -12.77 -29.97
CA ARG A 689 -12.77 -11.45 -30.02
C ARG A 689 -13.66 -10.40 -30.67
N GLY A 690 -14.28 -10.73 -31.81
CA GLY A 690 -15.18 -9.83 -32.52
C GLY A 690 -16.38 -9.41 -31.67
N ILE A 691 -16.98 -10.36 -30.94
CA ILE A 691 -18.08 -10.10 -29.99
C ILE A 691 -17.63 -9.14 -28.88
N THR A 692 -16.49 -9.45 -28.24
CA THR A 692 -15.95 -8.63 -27.15
C THR A 692 -15.65 -7.20 -27.60
N LEU A 693 -14.94 -7.02 -28.71
CA LEU A 693 -14.56 -5.69 -29.20
C LEU A 693 -15.75 -4.86 -29.70
N HIS A 694 -16.85 -5.51 -30.09
CA HIS A 694 -18.04 -4.81 -30.55
C HIS A 694 -18.85 -4.19 -29.39
N GLY A 695 -18.98 -4.90 -28.26
CA GLY A 695 -19.95 -4.53 -27.22
C GLY A 695 -19.43 -4.52 -25.77
N TYR A 696 -18.25 -5.08 -25.50
CA TYR A 696 -17.77 -5.37 -24.14
C TYR A 696 -16.39 -4.75 -23.88
N THR A 697 -16.23 -3.49 -24.30
CA THR A 697 -15.02 -2.70 -24.05
C THR A 697 -15.25 -1.69 -22.94
N ASN A 698 -14.20 -1.30 -22.23
CA ASN A 698 -14.24 -0.26 -21.20
C ASN A 698 -14.89 1.04 -21.73
N LYS A 699 -14.57 1.43 -22.97
CA LYS A 699 -15.23 2.56 -23.66
C LYS A 699 -16.73 2.35 -23.88
N ALA A 700 -17.15 1.16 -24.29
CA ALA A 700 -18.57 0.86 -24.50
C ALA A 700 -19.35 0.94 -23.18
N VAL A 701 -18.79 0.38 -22.11
CA VAL A 701 -19.37 0.43 -20.77
C VAL A 701 -19.34 1.86 -20.21
N GLY A 702 -18.26 2.61 -20.41
CA GLY A 702 -18.18 4.03 -20.06
C GLY A 702 -19.28 4.86 -20.73
N LYS A 703 -19.56 4.64 -22.01
CA LYS A 703 -20.67 5.28 -22.74
C LYS A 703 -22.02 4.89 -22.17
N GLN A 704 -22.20 3.61 -21.85
CA GLN A 704 -23.43 3.12 -21.23
C GLN A 704 -23.67 3.81 -19.88
N LEU A 705 -22.65 3.86 -19.01
CA LEU A 705 -22.75 4.54 -17.71
C LEU A 705 -23.00 6.04 -17.86
N LYS A 706 -22.35 6.72 -18.82
CA LYS A 706 -22.62 8.14 -19.11
C LYS A 706 -24.08 8.38 -19.47
N GLN A 707 -24.65 7.56 -20.35
CA GLN A 707 -26.08 7.63 -20.70
C GLN A 707 -26.99 7.40 -19.49
N LEU A 708 -26.63 6.47 -18.60
CA LEU A 708 -27.40 6.23 -17.37
C LEU A 708 -27.37 7.44 -16.43
N PHE A 709 -26.20 8.05 -16.21
CA PHE A 709 -26.08 9.27 -15.42
C PHE A 709 -26.87 10.44 -16.02
N ASP A 710 -26.79 10.64 -17.33
CA ASP A 710 -27.54 11.70 -18.02
C ASP A 710 -29.07 11.51 -17.88
N ASN A 711 -29.54 10.26 -17.93
CA ASN A 711 -30.95 9.93 -17.72
C ASN A 711 -31.40 10.18 -16.27
N ILE A 712 -30.57 9.84 -15.28
CA ILE A 712 -30.86 10.14 -13.86
C ILE A 712 -30.94 11.67 -13.68
N GLY A 713 -29.96 12.41 -14.19
CA GLY A 713 -29.92 13.87 -14.09
C GLY A 713 -31.09 14.56 -14.80
N ARG A 714 -31.67 13.97 -15.85
CA ARG A 714 -32.92 14.45 -16.46
C ARG A 714 -34.15 14.13 -15.63
N SER A 715 -34.17 13.00 -14.92
CA SER A 715 -35.31 12.58 -14.09
C SER A 715 -35.39 13.32 -12.76
N LYS A 716 -34.28 13.87 -12.25
CA LYS A 716 -34.24 14.67 -11.01
C LYS A 716 -34.58 16.15 -11.21
N ARG A 717 -34.54 16.63 -12.46
CA ARG A 717 -34.95 17.98 -12.86
C ARG A 717 -36.39 17.96 -13.33
#